data_AF-A0A928M9T4-F1
#
_entry.id   AF-A0A928M9T4-F1
#
_cell.length_a   1.000
_cell.length_b   1.000
_cell.length_c   1.000
_cell.angle_alpha   90.00
_cell.angle_beta   90.00
_cell.angle_gamma   90.00
#
_symmetry.space_group_name_H-M   'P 1'
#
loop_
_entity.id
_entity.type
_entity.pdbx_description
1 polymer ?
#
loop_
_entity_poly.entity_id
_entity_poly.type
_entity_poly.pdbx_seq_one_letter_code
_entity_poly.pdbx_strand_id
1 'polypeptide(L)'
;MFCVNCGQPLEGNSKFCPYCGTKLDQTQTPEPQPVAQPAAPAEQPVYAPQAAPAPAPVPAPAPAPAPAPVVSNIPEAPAPAAAPYAAQPIPEAPPAQAPQAPKKKGKAGLLIGIGAAVIVVILAAALLLSGVFTGARATLGKAISKSAEAYGNVNADLGTPDISALIADEQISEELRLTVNEVAGDSTFDGVGVRINSGMDLPGQHMNLAITPLYDDVEIATVQLGLNGTILYVGSPELTDGELYGVDTAKLGEDIAMLVDDDSLETIGFNFYDLMEITKESMDYEAMAEELKAAEEELFKSMEVTKEGREEIKVNGNKVKATKYLVVITADALEDYIDALEASVDPDRMTDTLEAIYESMGLPEDLLDEVMSEVGTIDTDYIFDELRDAVDELGDLEFDVYISNGYVVFVEYEFDAYDTEYVIELQLGGGKHYVDDLSIVLEVKDEGEIVLSSSGNHHGDDGVFTDKTTVSYKEDGAKKETVFSSEFELSKKDKSFEGEIEVGGEAVFVSYEGTLETDKSSMDIDLSKLKVKSWGEVVFEGSLGYAIGAYEKPDVDSSDVTMILSMSEDDLMEIATELYDNLLVLVEDLDLDLDALDELLSGSGSVDAPAVEDSSDYWYGYDCGYDDGYDEGWAETEYDDSAAFIYYEGDAIDGYLDGYYYGYDDGYWGYDYGESYGLQ
;
A
#
# COMPACT_ATOMS: atom_id res chain seq x y z
N MET A 1 2.71 -27.90 29.54
CA MET A 1 2.71 -29.01 28.55
C MET A 1 1.55 -28.77 27.59
N PHE A 2 1.64 -29.16 26.32
CA PHE A 2 0.56 -28.94 25.35
C PHE A 2 -0.19 -30.23 25.06
N CYS A 3 -1.47 -30.14 24.71
CA CYS A 3 -2.25 -31.30 24.31
C CYS A 3 -1.82 -31.77 22.92
N VAL A 4 -1.29 -32.99 22.81
CA VAL A 4 -0.83 -33.59 21.54
C VAL A 4 -1.94 -33.78 20.49
N ASN A 5 -3.21 -33.61 20.87
CA ASN A 5 -4.33 -33.74 19.95
C ASN A 5 -4.94 -32.41 19.50
N CYS A 6 -4.79 -31.33 20.28
CA CYS A 6 -5.44 -30.04 19.94
C CYS A 6 -4.54 -28.82 20.15
N GLY A 7 -3.26 -28.99 20.45
CA GLY A 7 -2.29 -27.90 20.55
C GLY A 7 -2.43 -26.96 21.75
N GLN A 8 -3.56 -26.99 22.47
CA GLN A 8 -3.84 -26.07 23.58
C GLN A 8 -2.91 -26.28 24.80
N PRO A 9 -2.51 -25.20 25.50
CA PRO A 9 -1.71 -25.27 26.72
C PRO A 9 -2.51 -25.95 27.85
N LEU A 10 -1.86 -26.88 28.54
CA LEU A 10 -2.43 -27.61 29.66
C LEU A 10 -1.77 -27.18 30.97
N GLU A 11 -2.60 -26.75 31.92
CA GLU A 11 -2.21 -26.63 33.31
C GLU A 11 -1.99 -28.03 33.91
N GLY A 12 -0.86 -28.21 34.58
CA GLY A 12 -0.37 -29.53 34.99
C GLY A 12 -1.30 -30.30 35.93
N ASN A 13 -1.28 -31.64 35.79
CA ASN A 13 -2.02 -32.70 36.52
C ASN A 13 -3.46 -33.03 36.08
N SER A 14 -3.94 -32.49 34.97
CA SER A 14 -5.23 -32.91 34.37
C SER A 14 -5.14 -34.32 33.76
N LYS A 15 -6.11 -35.20 34.02
CA LYS A 15 -6.19 -36.56 33.42
C LYS A 15 -6.80 -36.57 32.01
N PHE A 16 -7.46 -35.47 31.64
CA PHE A 16 -8.09 -35.22 30.35
C PHE A 16 -7.82 -33.76 29.97
N CYS A 17 -7.71 -33.48 28.67
CA CYS A 17 -7.66 -32.12 28.15
C CYS A 17 -9.03 -31.45 28.38
N PRO A 18 -9.10 -30.30 29.07
CA PRO A 18 -10.36 -29.61 29.32
C PRO A 18 -10.96 -29.01 28.04
N TYR A 19 -10.15 -28.82 27.00
CA TYR A 19 -10.58 -28.20 25.73
C TYR A 19 -11.12 -29.21 24.71
N CYS A 20 -10.52 -30.41 24.59
CA CYS A 20 -10.92 -31.39 23.58
C CYS A 20 -11.32 -32.77 24.14
N GLY A 21 -11.29 -32.95 25.47
CA GLY A 21 -11.69 -34.20 26.14
C GLY A 21 -10.72 -35.37 26.01
N THR A 22 -9.57 -35.19 25.34
CA THR A 22 -8.60 -36.26 25.11
C THR A 22 -7.89 -36.68 26.41
N LYS A 23 -7.80 -37.98 26.68
CA LYS A 23 -7.15 -38.53 27.89
C LYS A 23 -5.63 -38.34 27.84
N LEU A 24 -5.04 -37.88 28.95
CA LEU A 24 -3.62 -37.58 29.08
C LEU A 24 -2.93 -38.69 29.91
N ASP A 25 -1.98 -39.43 29.32
CA ASP A 25 -1.25 -40.50 30.00
C ASP A 25 -0.12 -39.94 30.88
N GLN A 26 -0.29 -40.01 32.21
CA GLN A 26 0.61 -39.43 33.22
C GLN A 26 1.89 -40.25 33.48
N THR A 27 2.59 -40.75 32.45
CA THR A 27 3.82 -41.57 32.64
C THR A 27 5.08 -41.05 31.96
N GLN A 28 5.20 -39.73 31.78
CA GLN A 28 6.51 -39.11 31.58
C GLN A 28 6.64 -37.87 32.47
N THR A 29 7.14 -38.09 33.70
CA THR A 29 7.71 -37.05 34.55
C THR A 29 9.21 -37.03 34.29
N PRO A 30 9.78 -35.98 33.65
CA PRO A 30 11.20 -35.72 33.72
C PRO A 30 11.58 -35.36 35.17
N GLU A 31 12.64 -35.97 35.66
CA GLU A 31 13.23 -35.76 36.98
C GLU A 31 13.69 -34.30 37.15
N PRO A 32 13.40 -33.63 38.28
CA PRO A 32 13.74 -32.21 38.47
C PRO A 32 15.24 -32.02 38.69
N GLN A 33 15.87 -31.19 37.84
CA GLN A 33 17.19 -30.64 38.13
C GLN A 33 17.10 -29.59 39.26
N PRO A 34 18.08 -29.52 40.19
CA PRO A 34 18.01 -28.64 41.34
C PRO A 34 18.15 -27.15 40.98
N VAL A 35 17.26 -26.35 41.55
CA VAL A 35 17.26 -24.87 41.55
C VAL A 35 18.31 -24.36 42.56
N ALA A 36 19.14 -23.40 42.14
CA ALA A 36 19.93 -22.58 43.06
C ALA A 36 19.22 -21.22 43.29
N GLN A 37 18.91 -20.91 44.55
CA GLN A 37 18.40 -19.62 45.01
C GLN A 37 19.53 -18.61 45.30
N PRO A 38 19.21 -17.29 45.35
CA PRO A 38 20.15 -16.17 45.25
C PRO A 38 20.79 -15.75 46.59
N ALA A 39 21.95 -15.09 46.50
CA ALA A 39 22.54 -14.32 47.58
C ALA A 39 22.74 -12.86 47.14
N ALA A 40 22.28 -11.94 47.98
CA ALA A 40 22.68 -10.53 48.02
C ALA A 40 22.93 -10.15 49.49
N PRO A 41 23.64 -9.05 49.83
CA PRO A 41 24.58 -8.24 49.05
C PRO A 41 25.95 -8.06 49.76
N ALA A 42 27.02 -7.80 49.01
CA ALA A 42 28.25 -7.22 49.58
C ALA A 42 28.75 -6.09 48.67
N GLU A 43 29.12 -5.00 49.33
CA GLU A 43 29.42 -3.66 48.85
C GLU A 43 30.38 -3.61 47.64
N GLN A 44 30.04 -2.78 46.66
CA GLN A 44 30.92 -2.46 45.53
C GLN A 44 32.05 -1.52 45.96
N PRO A 45 33.32 -1.86 45.70
CA PRO A 45 34.38 -0.87 45.60
C PRO A 45 34.36 -0.24 44.20
N VAL A 46 34.32 1.10 44.18
CA VAL A 46 34.50 1.95 43.00
C VAL A 46 35.83 1.61 42.31
N TYR A 47 35.80 1.36 41.00
CA TYR A 47 37.00 1.32 40.16
C TYR A 47 36.79 2.11 38.86
N ALA A 48 37.79 2.94 38.57
CA ALA A 48 37.90 3.87 37.45
C ALA A 48 37.89 3.16 36.07
N PRO A 49 37.52 3.88 34.98
CA PRO A 49 37.38 3.30 33.65
C PRO A 49 38.71 2.72 33.13
N GLN A 50 38.67 1.45 32.71
CA GLN A 50 39.76 0.80 31.98
C GLN A 50 39.70 1.19 30.50
N ALA A 51 40.86 1.55 29.95
CA ALA A 51 41.05 1.87 28.54
C ALA A 51 40.68 0.69 27.62
N ALA A 52 40.05 1.02 26.49
CA ALA A 52 39.67 0.08 25.44
C ALA A 52 40.88 -0.73 24.92
N PRO A 53 40.71 -2.04 24.63
CA PRO A 53 41.76 -2.83 24.02
C PRO A 53 41.96 -2.43 22.55
N ALA A 54 43.22 -2.27 22.14
CA ALA A 54 43.58 -1.99 20.75
C ALA A 54 43.14 -3.14 19.82
N PRO A 55 42.66 -2.85 18.59
CA PRO A 55 42.17 -3.85 17.66
C PRO A 55 43.28 -4.80 17.19
N ALA A 56 42.92 -6.07 17.05
CA ALA A 56 43.79 -7.10 16.50
C ALA A 56 44.02 -6.87 14.98
N PRO A 57 45.20 -7.19 14.44
CA PRO A 57 45.47 -7.01 13.01
C PRO A 57 44.64 -7.96 12.14
N VAL A 58 43.97 -7.39 11.13
CA VAL A 58 43.21 -8.10 10.11
C VAL A 58 44.13 -9.04 9.29
N PRO A 59 43.75 -10.30 9.02
CA PRO A 59 44.52 -11.18 8.15
C PRO A 59 44.51 -10.67 6.71
N ALA A 60 45.67 -10.66 6.05
CA ALA A 60 45.78 -10.30 4.63
C ALA A 60 44.96 -11.24 3.73
N PRO A 61 44.34 -10.72 2.65
CA PRO A 61 43.51 -11.52 1.75
C PRO A 61 44.32 -12.59 1.02
N ALA A 62 43.71 -13.77 0.86
CA ALA A 62 44.30 -14.88 0.12
C ALA A 62 44.40 -14.55 -1.39
N PRO A 63 45.47 -14.99 -2.08
CA PRO A 63 45.65 -14.70 -3.50
C PRO A 63 44.59 -15.39 -4.37
N ALA A 64 44.05 -14.65 -5.33
CA ALA A 64 43.04 -15.09 -6.29
C ALA A 64 43.48 -16.35 -7.07
N PRO A 65 42.54 -17.28 -7.39
CA PRO A 65 42.85 -18.45 -8.18
C PRO A 65 43.24 -18.08 -9.61
N ALA A 66 44.32 -18.69 -10.10
CA ALA A 66 44.83 -18.50 -11.46
C ALA A 66 43.84 -19.02 -12.52
N PRO A 67 43.70 -18.35 -13.68
CA PRO A 67 42.79 -18.75 -14.72
C PRO A 67 43.19 -20.09 -15.37
N ALA A 68 42.20 -20.95 -15.59
CA ALA A 68 42.37 -22.22 -16.29
C ALA A 68 42.73 -22.00 -17.79
N PRO A 69 43.55 -22.86 -18.41
CA PRO A 69 44.01 -22.67 -19.78
C PRO A 69 42.90 -22.91 -20.82
N VAL A 70 42.74 -21.93 -21.71
CA VAL A 70 41.86 -21.98 -22.88
C VAL A 70 42.37 -23.02 -23.87
N VAL A 71 41.54 -24.04 -24.17
CA VAL A 71 41.75 -24.93 -25.32
C VAL A 71 41.10 -24.27 -26.53
N SER A 72 41.94 -23.69 -27.39
CA SER A 72 41.58 -23.24 -28.74
C SER A 72 41.15 -24.44 -29.60
N ASN A 73 39.96 -24.37 -30.21
CA ASN A 73 39.69 -24.75 -31.62
C ASN A 73 38.18 -24.90 -31.88
N ILE A 74 37.54 -23.84 -32.37
CA ILE A 74 36.39 -23.94 -33.29
C ILE A 74 36.71 -23.01 -34.48
N PRO A 75 36.57 -23.44 -35.75
CA PRO A 75 36.92 -22.61 -36.90
C PRO A 75 35.92 -21.47 -37.09
N GLU A 76 36.47 -20.28 -37.27
CA GLU A 76 35.78 -19.03 -37.61
C GLU A 76 35.13 -19.14 -39.00
N ALA A 77 33.81 -18.97 -39.06
CA ALA A 77 33.09 -18.72 -40.32
C ALA A 77 33.15 -17.21 -40.61
N PRO A 78 33.38 -16.77 -41.87
CA PRO A 78 33.63 -15.37 -42.16
C PRO A 78 32.35 -14.54 -41.99
N ALA A 79 32.46 -13.46 -41.22
CA ALA A 79 31.46 -12.39 -41.16
C ALA A 79 31.27 -11.76 -42.56
N PRO A 80 30.04 -11.57 -43.05
CA PRO A 80 29.80 -10.74 -44.23
C PRO A 80 30.02 -9.27 -43.86
N ALA A 81 30.77 -8.57 -44.71
CA ALA A 81 31.03 -7.14 -44.58
C ALA A 81 29.72 -6.34 -44.56
N ALA A 82 29.59 -5.43 -43.59
CA ALA A 82 28.50 -4.46 -43.51
C ALA A 82 28.50 -3.58 -44.77
N ALA A 83 27.40 -3.62 -45.51
CA ALA A 83 27.04 -2.58 -46.45
C ALA A 83 26.32 -1.46 -45.68
N PRO A 84 26.50 -0.18 -46.04
CA PRO A 84 25.84 0.93 -45.35
C PRO A 84 24.33 0.80 -45.52
N TYR A 85 23.61 0.74 -44.40
CA TYR A 85 22.15 0.74 -44.36
C TYR A 85 21.65 2.12 -44.80
N ALA A 86 20.99 2.16 -45.96
CA ALA A 86 20.01 3.20 -46.25
C ALA A 86 18.75 2.86 -45.46
N ALA A 87 18.19 3.86 -44.76
CA ALA A 87 16.92 3.75 -44.04
C ALA A 87 15.85 3.12 -44.96
N GLN A 88 15.34 1.96 -44.55
CA GLN A 88 14.11 1.39 -45.10
C GLN A 88 12.99 1.75 -44.12
N PRO A 89 11.83 2.22 -44.60
CA PRO A 89 10.70 2.50 -43.74
C PRO A 89 10.22 1.23 -43.05
N ILE A 90 9.98 1.35 -41.74
CA ILE A 90 9.41 0.31 -40.88
C ILE A 90 7.99 0.01 -41.39
N PRO A 91 7.59 -1.27 -41.54
CA PRO A 91 6.19 -1.61 -41.81
C PRO A 91 5.32 -1.19 -40.61
N GLU A 92 4.29 -0.39 -40.85
CA GLU A 92 3.27 -0.09 -39.84
C GLU A 92 2.73 -1.39 -39.22
N ALA A 93 2.75 -1.45 -37.89
CA ALA A 93 2.07 -2.49 -37.14
C ALA A 93 0.56 -2.44 -37.51
N PRO A 94 -0.11 -3.59 -37.69
CA PRO A 94 -1.56 -3.59 -37.85
C PRO A 94 -2.18 -2.93 -36.61
N PRO A 95 -3.20 -2.07 -36.78
CA PRO A 95 -3.79 -1.36 -35.65
C PRO A 95 -4.25 -2.37 -34.62
N ALA A 96 -3.68 -2.27 -33.41
CA ALA A 96 -4.22 -2.93 -32.24
C ALA A 96 -5.68 -2.49 -32.13
N GLN A 97 -6.61 -3.44 -32.25
CA GLN A 97 -7.99 -3.18 -31.83
C GLN A 97 -7.90 -3.04 -30.31
N ALA A 98 -7.87 -1.80 -29.82
CA ALA A 98 -8.13 -1.54 -28.42
C ALA A 98 -9.40 -2.28 -28.03
N PRO A 99 -9.42 -3.01 -26.90
CA PRO A 99 -10.67 -3.48 -26.32
C PRO A 99 -11.64 -2.31 -26.30
N GLN A 100 -12.82 -2.47 -26.91
CA GLN A 100 -13.83 -1.43 -26.86
C GLN A 100 -14.07 -1.11 -25.38
N ALA A 101 -13.93 0.17 -25.01
CA ALA A 101 -14.18 0.60 -23.65
C ALA A 101 -15.53 0.02 -23.18
N PRO A 102 -15.57 -0.66 -22.01
CA PRO A 102 -16.82 -1.18 -21.50
C PRO A 102 -17.81 -0.02 -21.38
N LYS A 103 -19.00 -0.18 -21.95
CA LYS A 103 -20.10 0.78 -21.77
C LYS A 103 -20.27 1.05 -20.28
N LYS A 104 -20.50 2.32 -19.90
CA LYS A 104 -20.80 2.76 -18.52
C LYS A 104 -21.48 1.65 -17.74
N LYS A 105 -20.77 1.04 -16.78
CA LYS A 105 -21.34 -0.04 -15.97
C LYS A 105 -22.50 0.57 -15.18
N GLY A 106 -23.72 0.10 -15.49
CA GLY A 106 -24.91 0.47 -14.73
C GLY A 106 -24.89 -0.14 -13.33
N LYS A 107 -25.97 0.11 -12.58
CA LYS A 107 -26.28 -0.46 -11.26
C LYS A 107 -26.00 -1.98 -11.12
N ALA A 108 -25.92 -2.75 -12.20
CA ALA A 108 -25.47 -4.15 -12.19
C ALA A 108 -24.10 -4.37 -11.50
N GLY A 109 -23.13 -3.46 -11.70
CA GLY A 109 -21.83 -3.54 -11.03
C GLY A 109 -21.94 -3.41 -9.51
N LEU A 110 -22.85 -2.54 -9.04
CA LEU A 110 -23.14 -2.32 -7.62
C LEU A 110 -23.75 -3.57 -6.98
N LEU A 111 -24.71 -4.23 -7.64
CA LEU A 111 -25.38 -5.43 -7.13
C LEU A 111 -24.42 -6.62 -6.99
N ILE A 112 -23.53 -6.83 -7.97
CA ILE A 112 -22.46 -7.84 -7.88
C ILE A 112 -21.54 -7.53 -6.68
N GLY A 113 -21.17 -6.25 -6.53
CA GLY A 113 -20.35 -5.79 -5.41
C GLY A 113 -20.99 -6.08 -4.06
N ILE A 114 -22.29 -5.84 -3.93
CA ILE A 114 -23.05 -6.07 -2.69
C ILE A 114 -23.18 -7.56 -2.38
N GLY A 115 -23.52 -8.40 -3.36
CA GLY A 115 -23.57 -9.85 -3.17
C GLY A 115 -22.23 -10.41 -2.65
N ALA A 116 -21.11 -9.96 -3.24
CA ALA A 116 -19.78 -10.34 -2.79
C ALA A 116 -19.44 -9.79 -1.39
N ALA A 117 -19.77 -8.53 -1.11
CA ALA A 117 -19.54 -7.90 0.19
C ALA A 117 -20.33 -8.60 1.29
N VAL A 118 -21.59 -8.97 1.05
CA VAL A 118 -22.40 -9.69 2.03
C VAL A 118 -21.81 -11.06 2.36
N ILE A 119 -21.24 -11.79 1.38
CA ILE A 119 -20.51 -13.04 1.66
C ILE A 119 -19.36 -12.77 2.65
N VAL A 120 -18.59 -11.70 2.44
CA VAL A 120 -17.50 -11.31 3.36
C VAL A 120 -18.03 -10.98 4.76
N VAL A 121 -19.11 -10.21 4.85
CA VAL A 121 -19.75 -9.86 6.13
C VAL A 121 -20.27 -11.10 6.86
N ILE A 122 -20.92 -12.04 6.17
CA ILE A 122 -21.34 -13.34 6.75
C ILE A 122 -20.13 -14.08 7.32
N LEU A 123 -19.03 -14.11 6.55
CA LEU A 123 -17.81 -14.80 6.96
C LEU A 123 -17.19 -14.13 8.20
N ALA A 124 -17.14 -12.80 8.25
CA ALA A 124 -16.64 -12.03 9.38
C ALA A 124 -17.49 -12.23 10.64
N ALA A 125 -18.81 -12.00 10.53
CA ALA A 125 -19.76 -12.14 11.64
C ALA A 125 -19.74 -13.54 12.28
N ALA A 126 -19.59 -14.57 11.47
CA ALA A 126 -19.54 -15.96 11.92
C ALA A 126 -18.27 -16.30 12.72
N LEU A 127 -17.17 -15.56 12.56
CA LEU A 127 -15.92 -15.77 13.30
C LEU A 127 -16.10 -15.49 14.79
N LEU A 128 -16.89 -14.47 15.12
CA LEU A 128 -17.06 -13.93 16.47
C LEU A 128 -17.92 -14.86 17.37
N LEU A 129 -18.65 -15.80 16.76
CA LEU A 129 -19.84 -16.40 17.37
C LEU A 129 -19.84 -17.94 17.51
N SER A 130 -18.72 -18.61 17.19
CA SER A 130 -18.64 -20.08 17.10
C SER A 130 -18.99 -20.86 18.39
N GLY A 131 -19.14 -20.18 19.54
CA GLY A 131 -19.48 -20.75 20.85
C GLY A 131 -20.92 -20.52 21.37
N VAL A 132 -21.70 -19.59 20.81
CA VAL A 132 -22.96 -19.12 21.43
C VAL A 132 -24.21 -19.84 20.89
N PHE A 133 -24.14 -20.36 19.66
CA PHE A 133 -25.29 -20.92 18.95
C PHE A 133 -25.43 -22.45 19.12
N THR A 134 -26.63 -22.96 18.79
CA THR A 134 -26.90 -24.42 18.69
C THR A 134 -27.39 -24.81 17.29
N GLY A 135 -27.33 -26.10 16.95
CA GLY A 135 -27.91 -26.62 15.70
C GLY A 135 -27.11 -26.29 14.43
N ALA A 136 -27.82 -25.96 13.34
CA ALA A 136 -27.24 -25.75 12.02
C ALA A 136 -26.37 -24.48 11.96
N ARG A 137 -26.86 -23.35 12.49
CA ARG A 137 -26.10 -22.09 12.67
C ARG A 137 -24.77 -22.30 13.39
N ALA A 138 -24.77 -23.04 14.49
CA ALA A 138 -23.56 -23.35 15.24
C ALA A 138 -22.54 -24.18 14.44
N THR A 139 -23.02 -25.03 13.54
CA THR A 139 -22.16 -25.82 12.66
C THR A 139 -21.56 -24.95 11.57
N LEU A 140 -22.37 -24.06 10.98
CA LEU A 140 -21.94 -23.06 10.01
C LEU A 140 -20.87 -22.14 10.60
N GLY A 141 -21.14 -21.50 11.73
CA GLY A 141 -20.20 -20.56 12.37
C GLY A 141 -18.85 -21.22 12.72
N LYS A 142 -18.87 -22.46 13.23
CA LYS A 142 -17.63 -23.23 13.47
C LYS A 142 -16.89 -23.55 12.19
N ALA A 143 -17.59 -23.85 11.10
CA ALA A 143 -16.96 -24.17 9.83
C ALA A 143 -16.30 -22.95 9.22
N ILE A 144 -16.96 -21.80 9.26
CA ILE A 144 -16.41 -20.51 8.82
C ILE A 144 -15.17 -20.17 9.65
N SER A 145 -15.29 -20.17 10.98
CA SER A 145 -14.17 -19.88 11.89
C SER A 145 -12.96 -20.78 11.63
N LYS A 146 -13.18 -22.08 11.54
CA LYS A 146 -12.10 -23.03 11.25
C LYS A 146 -11.47 -22.81 9.86
N SER A 147 -12.26 -22.35 8.89
CA SER A 147 -11.79 -22.08 7.52
C SER A 147 -10.93 -20.82 7.47
N ALA A 148 -11.41 -19.73 8.07
CA ALA A 148 -10.65 -18.48 8.18
C ALA A 148 -9.34 -18.69 8.96
N GLU A 149 -9.39 -19.41 10.08
CA GLU A 149 -8.18 -19.78 10.84
C GLU A 149 -7.19 -20.58 9.98
N ALA A 150 -7.67 -21.48 9.11
CA ALA A 150 -6.78 -22.27 8.27
C ALA A 150 -6.05 -21.41 7.24
N TYR A 151 -6.77 -20.54 6.51
CA TYR A 151 -6.16 -19.67 5.50
C TYR A 151 -5.35 -18.50 6.11
N GLY A 152 -5.80 -17.93 7.23
CA GLY A 152 -5.08 -16.84 7.92
C GLY A 152 -3.77 -17.27 8.56
N ASN A 153 -3.62 -18.55 8.94
CA ASN A 153 -2.40 -19.06 9.58
C ASN A 153 -1.38 -19.66 8.61
N VAL A 154 -1.58 -19.54 7.30
CA VAL A 154 -0.70 -20.10 6.26
C VAL A 154 0.76 -19.62 6.42
N ASN A 155 0.97 -18.40 6.92
CA ASN A 155 2.30 -17.79 7.06
C ASN A 155 2.87 -17.80 8.48
N ALA A 156 2.17 -18.37 9.47
CA ALA A 156 2.56 -18.29 10.89
C ALA A 156 3.96 -18.88 11.20
N ASP A 157 4.45 -19.79 10.35
CA ASP A 157 5.75 -20.43 10.51
C ASP A 157 6.94 -19.60 9.96
N LEU A 158 6.68 -18.47 9.30
CA LEU A 158 7.74 -17.63 8.72
C LEU A 158 8.53 -16.84 9.77
N GLY A 159 7.96 -16.66 10.96
CA GLY A 159 8.58 -15.94 12.07
C GLY A 159 8.45 -14.43 11.96
N THR A 160 7.51 -13.95 11.14
CA THR A 160 7.24 -12.53 10.91
C THR A 160 6.73 -11.83 12.17
N PRO A 161 7.03 -10.53 12.36
CA PRO A 161 6.46 -9.76 13.46
C PRO A 161 4.96 -9.60 13.24
N ASP A 162 4.25 -9.32 14.33
CA ASP A 162 2.90 -8.78 14.25
C ASP A 162 3.03 -7.29 13.91
N ILE A 163 2.92 -6.96 12.62
CA ILE A 163 3.08 -5.57 12.13
C ILE A 163 2.04 -4.65 12.80
N SER A 164 0.82 -5.13 13.02
CA SER A 164 -0.20 -4.35 13.72
C SER A 164 0.21 -4.05 15.16
N ALA A 165 0.81 -5.02 15.86
CA ALA A 165 1.35 -4.78 17.19
C ALA A 165 2.55 -3.81 17.18
N LEU A 166 3.44 -3.89 16.19
CA LEU A 166 4.55 -2.95 16.04
C LEU A 166 4.05 -1.52 15.85
N ILE A 167 3.08 -1.32 14.96
CA ILE A 167 2.47 0.00 14.72
C ILE A 167 1.75 0.49 16.00
N ALA A 168 1.06 -0.40 16.72
CA ALA A 168 0.37 -0.08 17.97
C ALA A 168 1.31 0.29 19.12
N ASP A 169 2.58 -0.11 19.07
CA ASP A 169 3.60 0.29 20.06
C ASP A 169 4.07 1.75 19.87
N GLU A 170 3.66 2.40 18.77
CA GLU A 170 3.92 3.83 18.44
C GLU A 170 5.41 4.22 18.42
N GLN A 171 6.26 3.19 18.30
CA GLN A 171 7.71 3.26 18.32
C GLN A 171 8.24 2.35 17.22
N ILE A 172 8.29 2.89 16.01
CA ILE A 172 8.71 2.16 14.82
C ILE A 172 9.78 2.90 14.03
N SER A 173 10.59 2.12 13.33
CA SER A 173 11.49 2.60 12.29
C SER A 173 11.24 1.82 11.01
N GLU A 174 11.29 2.53 9.88
CA GLU A 174 11.13 1.95 8.55
C GLU A 174 12.25 2.41 7.63
N GLU A 175 12.63 1.55 6.70
CA GLU A 175 13.55 1.89 5.62
C GLU A 175 12.98 1.42 4.29
N LEU A 176 12.91 2.32 3.31
CA LEU A 176 12.63 2.03 1.91
C LEU A 176 13.92 2.23 1.11
N ARG A 177 14.26 1.25 0.27
CA ARG A 177 15.42 1.28 -0.63
C ARG A 177 14.93 1.07 -2.05
N LEU A 178 15.28 1.95 -2.98
CA LEU A 178 14.96 1.82 -4.39
C LEU A 178 16.22 2.12 -5.20
N THR A 179 16.52 1.27 -6.19
CA THR A 179 17.55 1.54 -7.19
C THR A 179 17.00 1.22 -8.57
N VAL A 180 17.23 2.12 -9.51
CA VAL A 180 16.94 1.96 -10.94
C VAL A 180 18.26 1.62 -11.63
N ASN A 181 18.34 0.43 -12.21
CA ASN A 181 19.54 -0.03 -12.91
C ASN A 181 19.48 0.28 -14.41
N GLU A 182 18.29 0.16 -15.00
CA GLU A 182 18.08 0.39 -16.44
C GLU A 182 16.65 0.85 -16.69
N VAL A 183 16.46 1.89 -17.51
CA VAL A 183 15.18 2.27 -18.12
C VAL A 183 15.29 2.23 -19.64
N ALA A 184 14.32 1.58 -20.31
CA ALA A 184 14.41 1.42 -21.76
C ALA A 184 14.27 2.74 -22.51
N GLY A 185 15.28 3.03 -23.34
CA GLY A 185 15.28 4.21 -24.21
C GLY A 185 15.69 5.50 -23.51
N ASP A 186 15.96 5.46 -22.20
CA ASP A 186 16.35 6.62 -21.40
C ASP A 186 17.37 6.22 -20.33
N SER A 187 18.63 6.60 -20.54
CA SER A 187 19.72 6.32 -19.59
C SER A 187 19.82 7.35 -18.45
N THR A 188 18.96 8.37 -18.43
CA THR A 188 19.01 9.46 -17.43
C THR A 188 18.82 8.93 -16.01
N PHE A 189 18.07 7.84 -15.85
CA PHE A 189 17.77 7.23 -14.56
C PHE A 189 18.64 6.00 -14.23
N ASP A 190 19.56 5.62 -15.12
CA ASP A 190 20.43 4.47 -14.89
C ASP A 190 21.35 4.74 -13.69
N GLY A 191 21.33 3.82 -12.72
CA GLY A 191 22.10 3.90 -11.49
C GLY A 191 21.48 4.78 -10.41
N VAL A 192 20.37 5.50 -10.69
CA VAL A 192 19.72 6.37 -9.71
C VAL A 192 19.01 5.55 -8.65
N GLY A 193 19.21 5.89 -7.38
CA GLY A 193 18.51 5.28 -6.26
C GLY A 193 18.07 6.29 -5.20
N VAL A 194 17.24 5.83 -4.29
CA VAL A 194 16.87 6.56 -3.08
C VAL A 194 16.76 5.59 -1.91
N ARG A 195 17.29 6.01 -0.76
CA ARG A 195 17.03 5.37 0.54
C ARG A 195 16.27 6.35 1.42
N ILE A 196 15.12 5.92 1.90
CA ILE A 196 14.27 6.71 2.79
C ILE A 196 14.21 5.98 4.12
N ASN A 197 14.66 6.63 5.19
CA ASN A 197 14.58 6.13 6.55
C ASN A 197 13.57 6.97 7.32
N SER A 198 12.57 6.35 7.94
CA SER A 198 11.64 7.02 8.83
C SER A 198 11.73 6.44 10.24
N GLY A 199 11.45 7.27 11.23
CA GLY A 199 11.36 6.86 12.63
C GLY A 199 10.29 7.65 13.34
N MET A 200 9.54 6.97 14.19
CA MET A 200 8.47 7.54 14.99
C MET A 200 8.57 7.00 16.41
N ASP A 201 8.58 7.90 17.38
CA ASP A 201 8.44 7.66 18.82
C ASP A 201 7.43 8.69 19.34
N LEU A 202 6.13 8.37 19.21
CA LEU A 202 5.06 9.29 19.64
C LEU A 202 5.11 9.59 21.15
N PRO A 203 5.32 8.60 22.06
CA PRO A 203 5.44 8.90 23.48
C PRO A 203 6.63 9.80 23.83
N GLY A 204 7.72 9.70 23.06
CA GLY A 204 8.89 10.57 23.15
C GLY A 204 8.76 11.89 22.41
N GLN A 205 7.66 12.13 21.68
CA GLN A 205 7.45 13.27 20.78
C GLN A 205 8.63 13.48 19.82
N HIS A 206 9.05 12.38 19.20
CA HIS A 206 10.12 12.40 18.20
C HIS A 206 9.71 11.71 16.90
N MET A 207 9.95 12.38 15.78
CA MET A 207 9.82 11.81 14.45
C MET A 207 11.01 12.25 13.59
N ASN A 208 11.40 11.39 12.67
CA ASN A 208 12.45 11.69 11.71
C ASN A 208 12.16 11.06 10.35
N LEU A 209 12.67 11.72 9.32
CA LEU A 209 12.70 11.28 7.95
C LEU A 209 14.07 11.63 7.39
N ALA A 210 14.81 10.66 6.87
CA ALA A 210 16.07 10.89 6.18
C ALA A 210 15.96 10.37 4.75
N ILE A 211 16.21 11.24 3.78
CA ILE A 211 16.18 10.93 2.35
C ILE A 211 17.63 10.98 1.86
N THR A 212 18.08 9.87 1.28
CA THR A 212 19.44 9.72 0.78
C THR A 212 19.39 9.30 -0.69
N PRO A 213 19.51 10.24 -1.63
CA PRO A 213 19.70 9.91 -3.03
C PRO A 213 20.99 9.11 -3.23
N LEU A 214 20.96 8.16 -4.16
CA LEU A 214 22.10 7.34 -4.54
C LEU A 214 22.35 7.42 -6.05
N TYR A 215 23.60 7.28 -6.45
CA TYR A 215 24.00 7.05 -7.84
C TYR A 215 25.02 5.91 -7.88
N ASP A 216 24.73 4.83 -8.62
CA ASP A 216 25.53 3.59 -8.66
C ASP A 216 25.87 3.05 -7.26
N ASP A 217 24.85 2.99 -6.38
CA ASP A 217 24.94 2.62 -4.96
C ASP A 217 25.82 3.53 -4.09
N VAL A 218 26.29 4.66 -4.62
CA VAL A 218 27.01 5.69 -3.86
C VAL A 218 26.01 6.69 -3.29
N GLU A 219 26.02 6.86 -1.97
CA GLU A 219 25.23 7.88 -1.28
C GLU A 219 25.72 9.27 -1.68
N ILE A 220 24.83 10.10 -2.22
CA ILE A 220 25.15 11.44 -2.71
C ILE A 220 25.17 12.41 -1.53
N ALA A 221 24.03 12.55 -0.85
CA ALA A 221 23.87 13.34 0.36
C ALA A 221 22.71 12.78 1.17
N THR A 222 22.67 13.04 2.46
CA THR A 222 21.50 12.73 3.29
C THR A 222 20.83 14.03 3.73
N VAL A 223 19.58 14.21 3.35
CA VAL A 223 18.71 15.27 3.88
C VAL A 223 17.87 14.68 5.00
N GLN A 224 17.97 15.28 6.18
CA GLN A 224 17.31 14.85 7.40
C GLN A 224 16.25 15.88 7.76
N LEU A 225 15.00 15.44 7.89
CA LEU A 225 13.92 16.19 8.48
C LEU A 225 13.57 15.55 9.82
N GLY A 226 13.31 16.36 10.83
CA GLY A 226 12.91 15.84 12.13
C GLY A 226 11.96 16.77 12.86
N LEU A 227 11.18 16.16 13.74
CA LEU A 227 10.26 16.86 14.61
C LEU A 227 10.54 16.40 16.04
N ASN A 228 10.98 17.32 16.90
CA ASN A 228 11.25 17.04 18.30
C ASN A 228 10.43 18.00 19.17
N GLY A 229 9.36 17.50 19.79
CA GLY A 229 8.32 18.34 20.37
C GLY A 229 7.72 19.27 19.30
N THR A 230 7.88 20.59 19.48
CA THR A 230 7.38 21.60 18.53
C THR A 230 8.43 22.06 17.52
N ILE A 231 9.67 21.56 17.62
CA ILE A 231 10.75 22.01 16.73
C ILE A 231 10.78 21.11 15.50
N LEU A 232 10.33 21.66 14.37
CA LEU A 232 10.52 21.08 13.05
C LEU A 232 11.87 21.57 12.51
N TYR A 233 12.75 20.65 12.15
CA TYR A 233 14.09 20.97 11.68
C TYR A 233 14.47 20.17 10.44
N VAL A 234 15.40 20.74 9.67
CA VAL A 234 16.03 20.15 8.50
C VAL A 234 17.56 20.32 8.61
N GLY A 235 18.31 19.36 8.09
CA GLY A 235 19.76 19.47 7.96
C GLY A 235 20.34 18.37 7.10
N SER A 236 21.63 18.48 6.82
CA SER A 236 22.40 17.51 6.04
C SER A 236 23.86 17.49 6.49
N PRO A 237 24.44 16.33 6.78
CA PRO A 237 25.88 16.22 7.06
C PRO A 237 26.75 16.79 5.92
N GLU A 238 26.32 16.63 4.67
CA GLU A 238 27.05 17.04 3.48
C GLU A 238 26.77 18.48 3.06
N LEU A 239 25.51 18.95 3.16
CA LEU A 239 25.12 20.25 2.61
C LEU A 239 25.19 21.38 3.64
N THR A 240 24.95 21.08 4.91
CA THR A 240 24.91 22.08 6.01
C THR A 240 26.06 21.88 7.01
N ASP A 241 27.07 21.08 6.68
CA ASP A 241 28.14 20.67 7.62
C ASP A 241 27.59 20.05 8.92
N GLY A 242 26.41 19.43 8.85
CA GLY A 242 25.69 18.87 9.98
C GLY A 242 24.95 19.87 10.88
N GLU A 243 24.92 21.17 10.52
CA GLU A 243 24.06 22.14 11.20
C GLU A 243 22.58 21.85 10.94
N LEU A 244 21.74 22.09 11.95
CA LEU A 244 20.29 21.89 11.87
C LEU A 244 19.59 23.25 11.88
N TYR A 245 18.70 23.45 10.93
CA TYR A 245 17.90 24.66 10.79
C TYR A 245 16.43 24.33 11.01
N GLY A 246 15.72 25.13 11.81
CA GLY A 246 14.35 24.78 12.17
C GLY A 246 13.44 25.96 12.49
N VAL A 247 12.19 25.59 12.73
CA VAL A 247 11.09 26.48 13.13
C VAL A 247 10.39 25.88 14.35
N ASP A 248 9.86 26.73 15.22
CA ASP A 248 9.04 26.31 16.35
C ASP A 248 7.58 26.38 15.91
N THR A 249 6.96 25.24 15.62
CA THR A 249 5.60 25.19 15.08
C THR A 249 4.58 25.80 16.04
N ALA A 250 4.86 25.82 17.34
CA ALA A 250 4.02 26.46 18.35
C ALA A 250 4.13 28.00 18.37
N LYS A 251 5.15 28.58 17.73
CA LYS A 251 5.34 30.04 17.61
C LYS A 251 5.32 30.54 16.17
N LEU A 252 4.96 29.67 15.22
CA LEU A 252 5.05 29.97 13.80
C LEU A 252 4.33 31.26 13.42
N GLY A 253 3.13 31.47 13.97
CA GLY A 253 2.33 32.68 13.76
C GLY A 253 2.95 33.93 14.36
N GLU A 254 3.49 33.88 15.58
CA GLU A 254 4.23 34.99 16.20
C GLU A 254 5.43 35.39 15.34
N ASP A 255 6.20 34.40 14.88
CA ASP A 255 7.42 34.61 14.09
C ASP A 255 7.08 35.18 12.68
N ILE A 256 6.04 34.65 12.02
CA ILE A 256 5.60 35.15 10.71
C ILE A 256 5.00 36.57 10.84
N ALA A 257 4.16 36.82 11.84
CA ALA A 257 3.55 38.13 12.08
C ALA A 257 4.62 39.24 12.18
N MET A 258 5.74 38.96 12.86
CA MET A 258 6.87 39.88 12.94
C MET A 258 7.55 40.16 11.59
N LEU A 259 7.57 39.18 10.68
CA LEU A 259 8.19 39.31 9.36
C LEU A 259 7.31 40.08 8.37
N VAL A 260 5.99 39.87 8.41
CA VAL A 260 5.05 40.48 7.45
C VAL A 260 4.31 41.72 7.98
N ASP A 261 4.54 42.09 9.25
CA ASP A 261 3.85 43.20 9.95
C ASP A 261 2.32 43.01 9.97
N ASP A 262 1.88 41.78 10.23
CA ASP A 262 0.46 41.39 10.32
C ASP A 262 0.17 40.60 11.60
N ASP A 263 -0.26 41.33 12.64
CA ASP A 263 -0.59 40.79 13.96
C ASP A 263 -1.74 39.74 13.92
N SER A 264 -2.52 39.66 12.82
CA SER A 264 -3.63 38.69 12.73
C SER A 264 -3.18 37.23 12.73
N LEU A 265 -1.90 36.99 12.41
CA LEU A 265 -1.31 35.66 12.36
C LEU A 265 -0.70 35.21 13.69
N GLU A 266 -0.55 36.10 14.69
CA GLU A 266 0.15 35.79 15.96
C GLU A 266 -0.40 34.57 16.70
N THR A 267 -1.70 34.27 16.52
CA THR A 267 -2.35 33.16 17.22
C THR A 267 -2.09 31.81 16.58
N ILE A 268 -1.62 31.77 15.33
CA ILE A 268 -1.42 30.53 14.59
C ILE A 268 -0.20 29.80 15.14
N GLY A 269 -0.40 28.59 15.61
CA GLY A 269 0.66 27.75 16.14
C GLY A 269 0.11 26.39 16.48
N PHE A 270 0.89 25.35 16.20
CA PHE A 270 0.43 23.97 16.39
C PHE A 270 1.52 23.08 16.95
N ASN A 271 1.11 22.02 17.62
CA ASN A 271 1.94 20.90 17.99
C ASN A 271 1.43 19.67 17.24
N PHE A 272 2.25 19.15 16.34
CA PHE A 272 1.86 18.02 15.48
C PHE A 272 1.47 16.77 16.29
N TYR A 273 2.09 16.53 17.45
CA TYR A 273 1.73 15.39 18.31
C TYR A 273 0.33 15.55 18.92
N ASP A 274 -0.08 16.77 19.25
CA ASP A 274 -1.42 17.05 19.74
C ASP A 274 -2.45 16.84 18.61
N LEU A 275 -2.10 17.23 17.36
CA LEU A 275 -2.94 16.96 16.17
C LEU A 275 -3.11 15.46 15.90
N MET A 276 -2.02 14.68 16.05
CA MET A 276 -2.08 13.22 15.94
C MET A 276 -2.94 12.60 17.05
N GLU A 277 -2.84 13.11 18.28
CA GLU A 277 -3.67 12.66 19.41
C GLU A 277 -5.16 12.98 19.17
N ILE A 278 -5.49 14.19 18.71
CA ILE A 278 -6.87 14.57 18.33
C ILE A 278 -7.42 13.63 17.25
N THR A 279 -6.64 13.38 16.19
CA THR A 279 -7.05 12.47 15.10
C THR A 279 -7.19 11.03 15.58
N LYS A 280 -6.36 10.60 16.53
CA LYS A 280 -6.45 9.26 17.11
C LYS A 280 -7.66 9.12 18.03
N GLU A 281 -7.93 10.10 18.90
CA GLU A 281 -9.08 10.10 19.79
C GLU A 281 -10.40 10.20 19.01
N SER A 282 -10.40 10.90 17.87
CA SER A 282 -11.56 10.94 16.98
C SER A 282 -11.78 9.67 16.17
N MET A 283 -10.75 8.85 15.98
CA MET A 283 -10.87 7.53 15.39
C MET A 283 -10.83 6.48 16.51
N ASP A 284 -11.91 6.39 17.29
CA ASP A 284 -12.08 5.29 18.27
C ASP A 284 -12.40 4.00 17.51
N TYR A 285 -11.37 3.46 16.88
CA TYR A 285 -11.40 2.21 16.13
C TYR A 285 -11.89 1.06 17.01
N GLU A 286 -11.64 1.09 18.32
CA GLU A 286 -12.14 0.06 19.24
C GLU A 286 -13.66 0.16 19.40
N ALA A 287 -14.21 1.36 19.61
CA ALA A 287 -15.66 1.56 19.68
C ALA A 287 -16.34 1.24 18.35
N MET A 288 -15.81 1.73 17.22
CA MET A 288 -16.34 1.41 15.89
C MET A 288 -16.29 -0.11 15.63
N ALA A 289 -15.19 -0.77 15.99
CA ALA A 289 -15.07 -2.22 15.83
C ALA A 289 -16.04 -2.99 16.74
N GLU A 290 -16.29 -2.54 17.97
CA GLU A 290 -17.26 -3.17 18.87
C GLU A 290 -18.71 -2.95 18.41
N GLU A 291 -19.05 -1.77 17.87
CA GLU A 291 -20.37 -1.49 17.27
C GLU A 291 -20.60 -2.32 16.00
N LEU A 292 -19.62 -2.34 15.09
CA LEU A 292 -19.66 -3.16 13.88
C LEU A 292 -19.81 -4.64 14.22
N LYS A 293 -19.05 -5.11 15.21
CA LYS A 293 -19.16 -6.47 15.73
C LYS A 293 -20.55 -6.76 16.30
N ALA A 294 -21.15 -5.83 17.03
CA ALA A 294 -22.52 -6.02 17.53
C ALA A 294 -23.55 -6.11 16.39
N ALA A 295 -23.40 -5.29 15.35
CA ALA A 295 -24.23 -5.31 14.15
C ALA A 295 -24.08 -6.65 13.39
N GLU A 296 -22.84 -7.08 13.17
CA GLU A 296 -22.50 -8.37 12.58
C GLU A 296 -23.08 -9.54 13.38
N GLU A 297 -22.98 -9.49 14.71
CA GLU A 297 -23.55 -10.51 15.57
C GLU A 297 -25.08 -10.60 15.45
N GLU A 298 -25.76 -9.47 15.30
CA GLU A 298 -27.21 -9.43 15.13
C GLU A 298 -27.65 -9.94 13.75
N LEU A 299 -26.93 -9.55 12.69
CA LEU A 299 -27.12 -10.08 11.34
C LEU A 299 -26.94 -11.61 11.33
N PHE A 300 -25.92 -12.14 12.00
CA PHE A 300 -25.73 -13.60 12.08
C PHE A 300 -26.84 -14.32 12.88
N LYS A 301 -27.48 -13.66 13.84
CA LYS A 301 -28.62 -14.22 14.58
C LYS A 301 -29.88 -14.29 13.72
N SER A 302 -30.10 -13.30 12.86
CA SER A 302 -31.29 -13.22 12.01
C SER A 302 -31.27 -14.25 10.89
N MET A 303 -30.10 -14.57 10.34
CA MET A 303 -29.89 -15.58 9.27
C MET A 303 -30.67 -16.88 9.49
N GLU A 304 -31.51 -17.31 8.55
CA GLU A 304 -32.13 -18.64 8.60
C GLU A 304 -31.17 -19.68 8.03
N VAL A 305 -30.82 -20.71 8.82
CA VAL A 305 -29.87 -21.76 8.39
C VAL A 305 -30.52 -23.13 8.43
N THR A 306 -30.74 -23.69 7.25
CA THR A 306 -31.39 -24.99 7.06
C THR A 306 -30.40 -26.02 6.52
N LYS A 307 -30.27 -27.14 7.23
CA LYS A 307 -29.46 -28.27 6.76
C LYS A 307 -30.27 -29.14 5.79
N GLU A 308 -29.84 -29.25 4.53
CA GLU A 308 -30.58 -29.96 3.50
C GLU A 308 -30.16 -31.44 3.37
N GLY A 309 -28.86 -31.69 3.19
CA GLY A 309 -28.41 -33.03 2.83
C GLY A 309 -26.90 -33.16 2.69
N ARG A 310 -26.45 -34.39 2.39
CA ARG A 310 -25.04 -34.65 2.08
C ARG A 310 -24.92 -35.16 0.66
N GLU A 311 -24.02 -34.58 -0.10
CA GLU A 311 -23.78 -34.95 -1.49
C GLU A 311 -22.29 -34.85 -1.88
N GLU A 312 -21.99 -35.22 -3.11
CA GLU A 312 -20.63 -35.14 -3.69
C GLU A 312 -20.64 -34.01 -4.71
N ILE A 313 -19.93 -32.93 -4.41
CA ILE A 313 -19.77 -31.75 -5.25
C ILE A 313 -18.35 -31.69 -5.83
N LYS A 314 -18.13 -30.80 -6.80
CA LYS A 314 -16.79 -30.45 -7.27
C LYS A 314 -16.34 -29.16 -6.58
N VAL A 315 -15.14 -29.17 -6.04
CA VAL A 315 -14.47 -28.01 -5.42
C VAL A 315 -13.06 -27.95 -6.01
N ASN A 316 -12.72 -26.85 -6.65
CA ASN A 316 -11.47 -26.66 -7.40
C ASN A 316 -11.16 -27.87 -8.31
N GLY A 317 -12.18 -28.34 -9.05
CA GLY A 317 -12.11 -29.49 -9.95
C GLY A 317 -12.12 -30.88 -9.29
N ASN A 318 -11.97 -30.96 -7.96
CA ASN A 318 -11.86 -32.19 -7.20
C ASN A 318 -13.18 -32.59 -6.53
N LYS A 319 -13.41 -33.90 -6.39
CA LYS A 319 -14.64 -34.43 -5.78
C LYS A 319 -14.59 -34.37 -4.26
N VAL A 320 -15.50 -33.61 -3.66
CA VAL A 320 -15.60 -33.45 -2.20
C VAL A 320 -16.98 -33.87 -1.72
N LYS A 321 -17.03 -34.71 -0.68
CA LYS A 321 -18.29 -35.06 0.00
C LYS A 321 -18.60 -34.01 1.05
N ALA A 322 -19.60 -33.18 0.80
CA ALA A 322 -19.98 -32.08 1.66
C ALA A 322 -21.44 -32.17 2.10
N THR A 323 -21.78 -31.46 3.17
CA THR A 323 -23.15 -31.29 3.64
C THR A 323 -23.62 -29.91 3.24
N LYS A 324 -24.73 -29.82 2.52
CA LYS A 324 -25.35 -28.58 2.06
C LYS A 324 -26.18 -27.93 3.18
N TYR A 325 -26.03 -26.63 3.31
CA TYR A 325 -26.78 -25.74 4.18
C TYR A 325 -27.31 -24.57 3.35
N LEU A 326 -28.62 -24.38 3.34
CA LEU A 326 -29.25 -23.16 2.82
C LEU A 326 -29.17 -22.09 3.91
N VAL A 327 -28.60 -20.94 3.58
CA VAL A 327 -28.50 -19.76 4.44
C VAL A 327 -29.30 -18.63 3.81
N VAL A 328 -30.30 -18.12 4.52
CA VAL A 328 -31.14 -17.02 4.03
C VAL A 328 -30.95 -15.79 4.92
N ILE A 329 -30.66 -14.65 4.31
CA ILE A 329 -30.67 -13.33 4.95
C ILE A 329 -31.84 -12.55 4.39
N THR A 330 -32.76 -12.13 5.24
CA THR A 330 -33.91 -11.34 4.80
C THR A 330 -33.51 -9.92 4.46
N ALA A 331 -34.18 -9.28 3.51
CA ALA A 331 -33.97 -7.87 3.17
C ALA A 331 -34.05 -6.97 4.44
N ASP A 332 -35.06 -7.17 5.28
CA ASP A 332 -35.22 -6.48 6.57
C ASP A 332 -33.97 -6.59 7.47
N ALA A 333 -33.27 -7.74 7.44
CA ALA A 333 -32.09 -7.94 8.28
C ALA A 333 -30.84 -7.24 7.71
N LEU A 334 -30.79 -7.07 6.39
CA LEU A 334 -29.76 -6.27 5.73
C LEU A 334 -30.01 -4.79 5.95
N GLU A 335 -31.27 -4.34 5.89
CA GLU A 335 -31.66 -2.97 6.27
C GLU A 335 -31.28 -2.68 7.72
N ASP A 336 -31.62 -3.56 8.67
CA ASP A 336 -31.23 -3.41 10.08
C ASP A 336 -29.69 -3.32 10.24
N TYR A 337 -28.93 -4.06 9.42
CA TYR A 337 -27.47 -4.01 9.43
C TYR A 337 -26.93 -2.71 8.84
N ILE A 338 -27.50 -2.23 7.73
CA ILE A 338 -27.17 -0.93 7.13
C ILE A 338 -27.47 0.20 8.11
N ASP A 339 -28.62 0.17 8.79
CA ASP A 339 -28.97 1.14 9.82
C ASP A 339 -27.96 1.14 10.98
N ALA A 340 -27.45 -0.03 11.35
CA ALA A 340 -26.41 -0.13 12.38
C ALA A 340 -25.05 0.41 11.89
N LEU A 341 -24.71 0.22 10.61
CA LEU A 341 -23.52 0.82 10.00
C LEU A 341 -23.64 2.34 9.94
N GLU A 342 -24.78 2.85 9.46
CA GLU A 342 -25.07 4.29 9.41
C GLU A 342 -24.99 4.92 10.80
N ALA A 343 -25.56 4.26 11.82
CA ALA A 343 -25.49 4.73 13.20
C ALA A 343 -24.08 4.70 13.80
N SER A 344 -23.16 3.88 13.26
CA SER A 344 -21.75 3.83 13.70
C SER A 344 -20.91 4.94 13.07
N VAL A 345 -21.42 5.60 12.02
CA VAL A 345 -20.79 6.76 11.40
C VAL A 345 -21.40 8.01 12.02
N ASP A 346 -20.57 8.77 12.75
CA ASP A 346 -20.97 10.04 13.35
C ASP A 346 -20.41 11.19 12.49
N PRO A 347 -21.22 11.80 11.61
CA PRO A 347 -20.79 12.93 10.78
C PRO A 347 -20.47 14.18 11.60
N ASP A 348 -21.12 14.35 12.76
CA ASP A 348 -20.81 15.43 13.69
C ASP A 348 -19.40 15.21 14.27
N ARG A 349 -19.05 13.97 14.65
CA ARG A 349 -17.70 13.65 15.13
C ARG A 349 -16.60 13.98 14.13
N MET A 350 -16.79 13.73 12.83
CA MET A 350 -15.80 14.09 11.81
C MET A 350 -15.63 15.61 11.71
N THR A 351 -16.74 16.34 11.80
CA THR A 351 -16.76 17.80 11.77
C THR A 351 -16.11 18.40 13.03
N ASP A 352 -16.47 17.88 14.21
CA ASP A 352 -15.89 18.25 15.51
C ASP A 352 -14.38 17.98 15.56
N THR A 353 -13.93 16.90 14.91
CA THR A 353 -12.49 16.57 14.80
C THR A 353 -11.76 17.62 13.99
N LEU A 354 -12.33 18.02 12.85
CA LEU A 354 -11.75 19.04 11.99
C LEU A 354 -11.73 20.40 12.71
N GLU A 355 -12.80 20.74 13.43
CA GLU A 355 -12.86 21.93 14.28
C GLU A 355 -11.76 21.89 15.35
N ALA A 356 -11.63 20.78 16.08
CA ALA A 356 -10.59 20.61 17.11
C ALA A 356 -9.16 20.70 16.54
N ILE A 357 -8.92 20.19 15.32
CA ILE A 357 -7.65 20.35 14.62
C ILE A 357 -7.38 21.84 14.37
N TYR A 358 -8.32 22.58 13.79
CA TYR A 358 -8.13 24.02 13.52
C TYR A 358 -8.01 24.86 14.79
N GLU A 359 -8.80 24.56 15.83
CA GLU A 359 -8.66 25.17 17.16
C GLU A 359 -7.26 24.92 17.73
N SER A 360 -6.76 23.68 17.64
CA SER A 360 -5.42 23.32 18.09
C SER A 360 -4.30 23.95 17.25
N MET A 361 -4.61 24.40 16.03
CA MET A 361 -3.70 25.20 15.20
C MET A 361 -3.75 26.71 15.53
N GLY A 362 -4.59 27.12 16.47
CA GLY A 362 -4.70 28.50 16.93
C GLY A 362 -5.40 29.42 15.93
N LEU A 363 -6.27 28.86 15.07
CA LEU A 363 -7.06 29.63 14.12
C LEU A 363 -7.99 30.60 14.86
N PRO A 364 -8.07 31.89 14.46
CA PRO A 364 -9.02 32.84 15.05
C PRO A 364 -10.48 32.37 14.93
N GLU A 365 -11.30 32.61 15.96
CA GLU A 365 -12.70 32.15 16.04
C GLU A 365 -13.54 32.61 14.82
N ASP A 366 -13.30 33.81 14.30
CA ASP A 366 -14.01 34.35 13.13
C ASP A 366 -13.64 33.64 11.82
N LEU A 367 -12.37 33.28 11.66
CA LEU A 367 -11.90 32.51 10.51
C LEU A 367 -12.31 31.03 10.62
N LEU A 368 -12.27 30.47 11.84
CA LEU A 368 -12.76 29.13 12.12
C LEU A 368 -14.25 28.99 11.76
N ASP A 369 -15.08 29.94 12.21
CA ASP A 369 -16.50 30.00 11.87
C ASP A 369 -16.72 30.04 10.35
N GLU A 370 -15.91 30.83 9.62
CA GLU A 370 -15.99 30.94 8.16
C GLU A 370 -15.63 29.61 7.49
N VAL A 371 -14.48 29.02 7.82
CA VAL A 371 -14.02 27.72 7.27
C VAL A 371 -15.02 26.61 7.57
N MET A 372 -15.48 26.49 8.81
CA MET A 372 -16.43 25.45 9.21
C MET A 372 -17.80 25.65 8.55
N SER A 373 -18.20 26.90 8.25
CA SER A 373 -19.44 27.18 7.52
C SER A 373 -19.40 26.75 6.05
N GLU A 374 -18.22 26.78 5.42
CA GLU A 374 -18.02 26.31 4.04
C GLU A 374 -17.92 24.79 3.95
N VAL A 375 -17.21 24.15 4.88
CA VAL A 375 -17.09 22.68 4.93
C VAL A 375 -18.46 22.04 5.16
N GLY A 376 -19.25 22.58 6.09
CA GLY A 376 -20.55 22.02 6.46
C GLY A 376 -20.47 20.60 7.04
N THR A 377 -21.62 19.94 7.19
CA THR A 377 -21.66 18.53 7.62
C THR A 377 -21.37 17.62 6.42
N ILE A 378 -20.45 16.67 6.59
CA ILE A 378 -20.17 15.64 5.59
C ILE A 378 -21.43 14.80 5.38
N ASP A 379 -22.00 14.84 4.18
CA ASP A 379 -23.18 14.06 3.81
C ASP A 379 -22.76 12.61 3.51
N THR A 380 -23.03 11.71 4.46
CA THR A 380 -22.79 10.27 4.33
C THR A 380 -24.03 9.50 3.88
N ASP A 381 -25.20 10.14 3.86
CA ASP A 381 -26.50 9.50 3.62
C ASP A 381 -26.54 8.88 2.22
N TYR A 382 -25.89 9.51 1.24
CA TYR A 382 -25.81 9.02 -0.15
C TYR A 382 -25.31 7.58 -0.24
N ILE A 383 -24.29 7.21 0.53
CA ILE A 383 -23.69 5.87 0.49
C ILE A 383 -24.67 4.83 1.05
N PHE A 384 -25.32 5.14 2.17
CA PHE A 384 -26.29 4.24 2.80
C PHE A 384 -27.57 4.12 1.98
N ASP A 385 -28.02 5.21 1.34
CA ASP A 385 -29.13 5.19 0.40
C ASP A 385 -28.83 4.31 -0.82
N GLU A 386 -27.63 4.37 -1.40
CA GLU A 386 -27.23 3.46 -2.48
C GLU A 386 -27.23 1.98 -2.05
N LEU A 387 -26.80 1.69 -0.82
CA LEU A 387 -26.84 0.34 -0.25
C LEU A 387 -28.28 -0.16 -0.08
N ARG A 388 -29.18 0.70 0.45
CA ARG A 388 -30.61 0.39 0.61
C ARG A 388 -31.29 0.15 -0.74
N ASP A 389 -31.04 1.01 -1.73
CA ASP A 389 -31.53 0.89 -3.10
C ASP A 389 -31.19 -0.49 -3.70
N ALA A 390 -30.00 -0.99 -3.39
CA ALA A 390 -29.55 -2.28 -3.87
C ALA A 390 -30.12 -3.46 -3.08
N VAL A 391 -30.32 -3.34 -1.76
CA VAL A 391 -31.06 -4.34 -0.97
C VAL A 391 -32.50 -4.46 -1.47
N ASP A 392 -33.16 -3.33 -1.77
CA ASP A 392 -34.49 -3.29 -2.38
C ASP A 392 -34.57 -4.02 -3.73
N GLU A 393 -33.49 -3.95 -4.53
CA GLU A 393 -33.40 -4.63 -5.82
C GLU A 393 -33.11 -6.13 -5.68
N LEU A 394 -32.24 -6.54 -4.76
CA LEU A 394 -31.86 -7.94 -4.54
C LEU A 394 -32.91 -8.73 -3.75
N GLY A 395 -33.56 -8.11 -2.76
CA GLY A 395 -34.46 -8.77 -1.83
C GLY A 395 -33.73 -9.71 -0.86
N ASP A 396 -34.41 -10.81 -0.48
CA ASP A 396 -33.83 -11.83 0.39
C ASP A 396 -32.66 -12.53 -0.30
N LEU A 397 -31.54 -12.66 0.39
CA LEU A 397 -30.34 -13.31 -0.13
C LEU A 397 -30.29 -14.77 0.29
N GLU A 398 -30.22 -15.68 -0.68
CA GLU A 398 -30.13 -17.12 -0.47
C GLU A 398 -28.75 -17.66 -0.88
N PHE A 399 -28.05 -18.29 0.06
CA PHE A 399 -26.73 -18.87 -0.17
C PHE A 399 -26.73 -20.37 0.06
N ASP A 400 -26.12 -21.10 -0.87
CA ASP A 400 -25.86 -22.52 -0.73
C ASP A 400 -24.43 -22.76 -0.19
N VAL A 401 -24.34 -23.09 1.11
CA VAL A 401 -23.07 -23.31 1.81
C VAL A 401 -22.80 -24.79 2.04
N TYR A 402 -21.65 -25.27 1.57
CA TYR A 402 -21.24 -26.66 1.68
C TYR A 402 -20.11 -26.81 2.70
N ILE A 403 -20.32 -27.72 3.65
CA ILE A 403 -19.38 -27.99 4.74
C ILE A 403 -18.84 -29.41 4.65
N SER A 404 -17.50 -29.57 4.66
CA SER A 404 -16.82 -30.86 4.72
C SER A 404 -15.72 -30.87 5.78
N ASN A 405 -15.63 -31.94 6.59
CA ASN A 405 -14.66 -32.06 7.68
C ASN A 405 -14.60 -30.87 8.66
N GLY A 406 -15.72 -30.15 8.79
CA GLY A 406 -15.84 -28.96 9.61
C GLY A 406 -15.22 -27.70 8.99
N TYR A 407 -14.98 -27.68 7.68
CA TYR A 407 -14.58 -26.52 6.89
C TYR A 407 -15.68 -26.17 5.89
N VAL A 408 -15.82 -24.89 5.56
CA VAL A 408 -16.54 -24.45 4.37
C VAL A 408 -15.72 -24.88 3.17
N VAL A 409 -16.35 -25.45 2.14
CA VAL A 409 -15.64 -25.88 0.92
C VAL A 409 -16.22 -25.26 -0.34
N PHE A 410 -17.46 -24.78 -0.28
CA PHE A 410 -18.15 -24.14 -1.39
C PHE A 410 -19.23 -23.22 -0.85
N VAL A 411 -19.37 -22.02 -1.42
CA VAL A 411 -20.49 -21.09 -1.22
C VAL A 411 -20.95 -20.68 -2.61
N GLU A 412 -22.26 -20.70 -2.85
CA GLU A 412 -22.88 -20.27 -4.10
C GLU A 412 -24.00 -19.27 -3.79
N TYR A 413 -24.05 -18.20 -4.58
CA TYR A 413 -25.05 -17.16 -4.54
C TYR A 413 -25.54 -16.88 -5.96
N GLU A 414 -26.82 -17.14 -6.20
CA GLU A 414 -27.48 -16.89 -7.49
C GLU A 414 -28.42 -15.70 -7.33
N PHE A 415 -28.40 -14.76 -8.28
CA PHE A 415 -29.33 -13.64 -8.31
C PHE A 415 -29.63 -13.16 -9.72
N ASP A 416 -30.82 -12.57 -9.89
CA ASP A 416 -31.24 -11.94 -11.13
C ASP A 416 -31.05 -10.41 -11.03
N ALA A 417 -30.37 -9.82 -12.00
CA ALA A 417 -30.27 -8.37 -12.13
C ALA A 417 -30.37 -7.97 -13.61
N TYR A 418 -31.17 -6.96 -13.93
CA TYR A 418 -31.34 -6.45 -15.31
C TYR A 418 -31.65 -7.55 -16.35
N ASP A 419 -32.59 -8.45 -16.03
CA ASP A 419 -32.97 -9.61 -16.87
C ASP A 419 -31.79 -10.58 -17.16
N THR A 420 -30.72 -10.53 -16.35
CA THR A 420 -29.52 -11.36 -16.46
C THR A 420 -29.31 -12.12 -15.15
N GLU A 421 -29.00 -13.40 -15.25
CA GLU A 421 -28.74 -14.28 -14.10
C GLU A 421 -27.24 -14.28 -13.82
N TYR A 422 -26.87 -14.07 -12.56
CA TYR A 422 -25.50 -14.03 -12.06
C TYR A 422 -25.30 -15.14 -11.03
N VAL A 423 -24.14 -15.78 -11.06
CA VAL A 423 -23.73 -16.75 -10.04
C VAL A 423 -22.36 -16.36 -9.50
N ILE A 424 -22.25 -16.23 -8.17
CA ILE A 424 -20.99 -16.03 -7.46
C ILE A 424 -20.67 -17.30 -6.67
N GLU A 425 -19.50 -17.89 -6.93
CA GLU A 425 -19.02 -19.06 -6.18
C GLU A 425 -17.72 -18.74 -5.43
N LEU A 426 -17.62 -19.19 -4.17
CA LEU A 426 -16.37 -19.28 -3.42
C LEU A 426 -16.01 -20.75 -3.20
N GLN A 427 -14.87 -21.20 -3.69
CA GLN A 427 -14.39 -22.58 -3.59
C GLN A 427 -13.13 -22.65 -2.71
N LEU A 428 -13.19 -23.38 -1.60
CA LEU A 428 -12.08 -23.52 -0.64
C LEU A 428 -11.60 -24.97 -0.54
N GLY A 429 -10.30 -25.17 -0.77
CA GLY A 429 -9.63 -26.47 -0.74
C GLY A 429 -9.94 -27.33 -1.97
N GLY A 430 -10.02 -28.64 -1.78
CA GLY A 430 -10.12 -29.60 -2.90
C GLY A 430 -8.78 -30.18 -3.34
N GLY A 431 -7.67 -29.52 -3.01
CA GLY A 431 -6.31 -30.02 -3.19
C GLY A 431 -5.84 -31.07 -2.19
N LYS A 432 -4.51 -31.17 -2.07
CA LYS A 432 -3.84 -32.10 -1.16
C LYS A 432 -4.04 -31.68 0.29
N HIS A 433 -3.80 -30.41 0.60
CA HIS A 433 -4.15 -29.78 1.87
C HIS A 433 -5.31 -28.81 1.65
N TYR A 434 -6.06 -28.53 2.71
CA TYR A 434 -7.26 -27.70 2.62
C TYR A 434 -6.96 -26.26 2.17
N VAL A 435 -5.80 -25.72 2.55
CA VAL A 435 -5.40 -24.34 2.22
C VAL A 435 -4.71 -24.20 0.87
N ASP A 436 -4.45 -25.31 0.17
CA ASP A 436 -3.66 -25.30 -1.06
C ASP A 436 -4.39 -24.66 -2.25
N ASP A 437 -5.72 -24.56 -2.22
CA ASP A 437 -6.50 -24.05 -3.34
C ASP A 437 -7.62 -23.11 -2.86
N LEU A 438 -7.81 -22.00 -3.56
CA LEU A 438 -8.91 -21.04 -3.38
C LEU A 438 -9.35 -20.58 -4.76
N SER A 439 -10.66 -20.51 -5.02
CA SER A 439 -11.18 -19.85 -6.22
C SER A 439 -12.42 -19.02 -5.93
N ILE A 440 -12.56 -17.91 -6.65
CA ILE A 440 -13.79 -17.12 -6.76
C ILE A 440 -14.22 -17.14 -8.22
N VAL A 441 -15.47 -17.53 -8.48
CA VAL A 441 -16.06 -17.59 -9.82
C VAL A 441 -17.22 -16.61 -9.89
N LEU A 442 -17.25 -15.78 -10.93
CA LEU A 442 -18.41 -14.99 -11.32
C LEU A 442 -18.87 -15.48 -12.68
N GLU A 443 -20.02 -16.15 -12.73
CA GLU A 443 -20.68 -16.54 -13.97
C GLU A 443 -21.79 -15.53 -14.29
N VAL A 444 -21.80 -15.07 -15.54
CA VAL A 444 -22.85 -14.22 -16.11
C VAL A 444 -23.51 -15.02 -17.23
N LYS A 445 -24.78 -15.34 -17.05
CA LYS A 445 -25.51 -16.20 -17.99
C LYS A 445 -25.48 -15.64 -19.40
N ASP A 446 -25.21 -16.52 -20.36
CA ASP A 446 -25.07 -16.23 -21.79
C ASP A 446 -23.92 -15.25 -22.16
N GLU A 447 -23.12 -14.78 -21.19
CA GLU A 447 -21.97 -13.89 -21.43
C GLU A 447 -20.62 -14.57 -21.16
N GLY A 448 -20.50 -15.35 -20.07
CA GLY A 448 -19.25 -16.05 -19.74
C GLY A 448 -18.97 -16.17 -18.25
N GLU A 449 -17.74 -16.58 -17.91
CA GLU A 449 -17.27 -16.67 -16.52
C GLU A 449 -15.94 -15.92 -16.32
N ILE A 450 -15.80 -15.25 -15.18
CA ILE A 450 -14.53 -14.72 -14.65
C ILE A 450 -14.14 -15.60 -13.47
N VAL A 451 -12.89 -16.04 -13.43
CA VAL A 451 -12.36 -16.90 -12.36
C VAL A 451 -11.06 -16.31 -11.83
N LEU A 452 -11.08 -15.95 -10.54
CA LEU A 452 -9.88 -15.76 -9.72
C LEU A 452 -9.57 -17.11 -9.06
N SER A 453 -8.32 -17.58 -9.14
CA SER A 453 -7.91 -18.78 -8.45
C SER A 453 -6.48 -18.68 -7.94
N SER A 454 -6.25 -19.10 -6.69
CA SER A 454 -4.94 -19.27 -6.07
C SER A 454 -4.72 -20.76 -5.78
N SER A 455 -3.55 -21.28 -6.11
CA SER A 455 -3.21 -22.69 -5.91
C SER A 455 -1.72 -22.86 -5.63
N GLY A 456 -1.35 -23.77 -4.72
CA GLY A 456 0.05 -23.98 -4.41
C GLY A 456 0.30 -24.84 -3.18
N ASN A 457 1.56 -24.93 -2.76
CA ASN A 457 1.94 -25.55 -1.51
C ASN A 457 1.90 -24.51 -0.38
N HIS A 458 0.69 -24.12 0.01
CA HIS A 458 0.50 -23.11 1.06
C HIS A 458 0.85 -23.64 2.44
N HIS A 459 0.77 -24.96 2.65
CA HIS A 459 1.21 -25.53 3.92
C HIS A 459 2.74 -25.44 4.12
N GLY A 460 3.50 -25.51 3.03
CA GLY A 460 4.96 -25.43 3.02
C GLY A 460 5.65 -26.55 3.82
N ASP A 461 5.07 -27.76 3.79
CA ASP A 461 5.50 -28.95 4.54
C ASP A 461 6.86 -29.50 4.12
N ASP A 462 7.27 -29.24 2.89
CA ASP A 462 8.55 -29.66 2.31
C ASP A 462 9.66 -28.60 2.45
N GLY A 463 9.37 -27.52 3.18
CA GLY A 463 10.29 -26.40 3.40
C GLY A 463 10.21 -25.31 2.34
N VAL A 464 9.29 -25.41 1.38
CA VAL A 464 9.05 -24.39 0.35
C VAL A 464 7.57 -24.01 0.36
N PHE A 465 7.28 -22.72 0.42
CA PHE A 465 5.94 -22.20 0.18
C PHE A 465 5.83 -21.81 -1.29
N THR A 466 4.73 -22.15 -1.95
CA THR A 466 4.47 -21.70 -3.32
C THR A 466 3.04 -21.23 -3.45
N ASP A 467 2.80 -20.18 -4.24
CA ASP A 467 1.48 -19.76 -4.69
C ASP A 467 1.49 -19.52 -6.20
N LYS A 468 0.38 -19.86 -6.84
CA LYS A 468 0.04 -19.44 -8.19
C LYS A 468 -1.36 -18.88 -8.18
N THR A 469 -1.47 -17.57 -8.38
CA THR A 469 -2.72 -16.84 -8.51
C THR A 469 -3.00 -16.48 -9.96
N THR A 470 -4.22 -16.67 -10.44
CA THR A 470 -4.61 -16.33 -11.82
C THR A 470 -5.97 -15.66 -11.85
N VAL A 471 -6.13 -14.65 -12.70
CA VAL A 471 -7.44 -14.16 -13.15
C VAL A 471 -7.63 -14.56 -14.59
N SER A 472 -8.80 -15.13 -14.87
CA SER A 472 -9.11 -15.69 -16.17
C SER A 472 -10.53 -15.41 -16.55
N TYR A 473 -10.78 -15.23 -17.84
CA TYR A 473 -12.08 -14.99 -18.41
C TYR A 473 -12.38 -16.02 -19.49
N LYS A 474 -13.66 -16.32 -19.68
CA LYS A 474 -14.11 -17.23 -20.73
C LYS A 474 -15.47 -16.77 -21.21
N GLU A 475 -15.52 -16.27 -22.44
CA GLU A 475 -16.78 -16.03 -23.16
C GLU A 475 -17.54 -17.34 -23.40
N ASP A 476 -18.87 -17.25 -23.50
CA ASP A 476 -19.68 -18.42 -23.85
C ASP A 476 -19.23 -19.04 -25.20
N GLY A 477 -19.03 -20.36 -25.20
CA GLY A 477 -18.51 -21.11 -26.35
C GLY A 477 -17.02 -20.89 -26.69
N ALA A 478 -16.31 -20.01 -25.99
CA ALA A 478 -14.88 -19.75 -26.19
C ALA A 478 -13.98 -20.60 -25.28
N LYS A 479 -12.67 -20.48 -25.49
CA LYS A 479 -11.68 -21.05 -24.57
C LYS A 479 -11.46 -20.09 -23.41
N LYS A 480 -11.14 -20.64 -22.25
CA LYS A 480 -10.69 -19.88 -21.09
C LYS A 480 -9.34 -19.24 -21.37
N GLU A 481 -9.25 -17.93 -21.18
CA GLU A 481 -8.04 -17.12 -21.36
C GLU A 481 -7.60 -16.56 -20.00
N THR A 482 -6.30 -16.58 -19.73
CA THR A 482 -5.73 -16.02 -18.51
C THR A 482 -5.31 -14.59 -18.82
N VAL A 483 -5.84 -13.63 -18.07
CA VAL A 483 -5.54 -12.19 -18.24
C VAL A 483 -4.56 -11.68 -17.19
N PHE A 484 -4.41 -12.42 -16.10
CA PHE A 484 -3.45 -12.16 -15.04
C PHE A 484 -2.92 -13.49 -14.51
N SER A 485 -1.63 -13.59 -14.27
CA SER A 485 -1.07 -14.64 -13.44
C SER A 485 0.05 -14.11 -12.54
N SER A 486 0.18 -14.68 -11.36
CA SER A 486 1.26 -14.44 -10.42
C SER A 486 1.74 -15.79 -9.93
N GLU A 487 3.04 -16.02 -9.95
CA GLU A 487 3.70 -17.18 -9.36
C GLU A 487 4.69 -16.68 -8.31
N PHE A 488 4.74 -17.37 -7.18
CA PHE A 488 5.60 -17.02 -6.06
C PHE A 488 6.14 -18.30 -5.41
N GLU A 489 7.43 -18.30 -5.10
CA GLU A 489 8.11 -19.35 -4.35
C GLU A 489 8.94 -18.73 -3.22
N LEU A 490 8.83 -19.28 -2.01
CA LEU A 490 9.61 -18.89 -0.84
C LEU A 490 10.23 -20.14 -0.21
N SER A 491 11.56 -20.16 -0.13
CA SER A 491 12.28 -21.20 0.60
C SER A 491 12.40 -20.83 2.09
N LYS A 492 11.87 -21.68 2.98
CA LYS A 492 11.93 -21.47 4.43
C LYS A 492 13.35 -21.59 5.00
N LYS A 493 14.29 -22.19 4.25
CA LYS A 493 15.63 -22.57 4.74
C LYS A 493 16.65 -21.44 4.64
N ASP A 494 16.73 -20.82 3.47
CA ASP A 494 17.61 -19.70 3.14
C ASP A 494 16.85 -18.38 3.01
N LYS A 495 15.52 -18.42 3.19
CA LYS A 495 14.66 -17.24 3.19
C LYS A 495 14.70 -16.45 1.89
N SER A 496 15.14 -17.08 0.80
CA SER A 496 15.05 -16.50 -0.53
C SER A 496 13.66 -16.71 -1.11
N PHE A 497 13.19 -15.73 -1.88
CA PHE A 497 11.98 -15.83 -2.66
C PHE A 497 12.21 -15.41 -4.10
N GLU A 498 11.38 -15.93 -4.99
CA GLU A 498 11.31 -15.52 -6.38
C GLU A 498 9.85 -15.54 -6.84
N GLY A 499 9.55 -14.77 -7.88
CA GLY A 499 8.23 -14.76 -8.44
C GLY A 499 8.13 -14.04 -9.77
N GLU A 500 7.01 -14.26 -10.43
CA GLU A 500 6.68 -13.72 -11.74
C GLU A 500 5.23 -13.23 -11.74
N ILE A 501 4.96 -12.10 -12.39
CA ILE A 501 3.61 -11.57 -12.62
C ILE A 501 3.45 -11.32 -14.12
N GLU A 502 2.36 -11.80 -14.70
CA GLU A 502 2.03 -11.64 -16.11
C GLU A 502 0.64 -11.00 -16.24
N VAL A 503 0.52 -9.97 -17.07
CA VAL A 503 -0.74 -9.27 -17.34
C VAL A 503 -0.98 -9.19 -18.86
N GLY A 504 -2.21 -9.47 -19.28
CA GLY A 504 -2.65 -9.31 -20.66
C GLY A 504 -2.09 -10.34 -21.65
N GLY A 505 -1.70 -11.54 -21.19
CA GLY A 505 -1.12 -12.57 -22.06
C GLY A 505 0.27 -12.20 -22.54
N GLU A 506 1.19 -11.98 -21.61
CA GLU A 506 2.58 -11.51 -21.78
C GLU A 506 2.74 -10.04 -22.24
N ALA A 507 1.67 -9.25 -22.26
CA ALA A 507 1.77 -7.83 -22.60
C ALA A 507 2.64 -7.08 -21.58
N VAL A 508 2.48 -7.39 -20.29
CA VAL A 508 3.38 -6.95 -19.21
C VAL A 508 3.84 -8.17 -18.43
N PHE A 509 5.14 -8.24 -18.16
CA PHE A 509 5.75 -9.31 -17.37
C PHE A 509 6.71 -8.73 -16.34
N VAL A 510 6.53 -9.08 -15.07
CA VAL A 510 7.38 -8.68 -13.96
C VAL A 510 8.04 -9.94 -13.41
N SER A 511 9.36 -9.95 -13.23
CA SER A 511 10.05 -11.00 -12.47
C SER A 511 10.87 -10.39 -11.35
N TYR A 512 10.88 -11.06 -10.20
CA TYR A 512 11.62 -10.59 -9.04
C TYR A 512 12.28 -11.75 -8.28
N GLU A 513 13.42 -11.44 -7.65
CA GLU A 513 14.17 -12.35 -6.78
C GLU A 513 14.68 -11.58 -5.56
N GLY A 514 14.62 -12.19 -4.38
CA GLY A 514 14.96 -11.51 -3.14
C GLY A 514 15.14 -12.40 -1.92
N THR A 515 15.29 -11.76 -0.77
CA THR A 515 15.43 -12.39 0.55
C THR A 515 14.51 -11.76 1.58
N LEU A 516 14.04 -12.57 2.53
CA LEU A 516 13.21 -12.16 3.67
C LEU A 516 13.94 -12.44 4.98
N GLU A 517 14.49 -11.41 5.61
CA GLU A 517 15.02 -11.50 6.97
C GLU A 517 13.94 -11.06 7.95
N THR A 518 13.64 -11.88 8.95
CA THR A 518 12.55 -11.54 9.87
C THR A 518 12.65 -12.23 11.22
N ASP A 519 12.22 -11.53 12.25
CA ASP A 519 11.99 -12.04 13.59
C ASP A 519 10.73 -11.41 14.22
N LYS A 520 10.55 -11.58 15.53
CA LYS A 520 9.35 -11.09 16.22
C LYS A 520 9.24 -9.56 16.33
N SER A 521 10.33 -8.86 16.06
CA SER A 521 10.48 -7.42 16.24
C SER A 521 10.78 -6.68 14.94
N SER A 522 11.12 -7.39 13.87
CA SER A 522 11.53 -6.77 12.60
C SER A 522 11.24 -7.65 11.38
N MET A 523 11.08 -6.99 10.26
CA MET A 523 10.98 -7.59 8.94
C MET A 523 11.81 -6.77 7.96
N ASP A 524 12.59 -7.43 7.12
CA ASP A 524 13.35 -6.85 6.03
C ASP A 524 13.13 -7.72 4.78
N ILE A 525 12.54 -7.11 3.76
CA ILE A 525 12.30 -7.68 2.44
C ILE A 525 13.25 -6.99 1.48
N ASP A 526 14.14 -7.76 0.84
CA ASP A 526 15.10 -7.24 -0.13
C ASP A 526 14.90 -7.89 -1.49
N LEU A 527 14.30 -7.17 -2.44
CA LEU A 527 14.18 -7.56 -3.85
C LEU A 527 15.44 -7.12 -4.59
N SER A 528 16.48 -7.95 -4.50
CA SER A 528 17.76 -7.76 -5.19
C SER A 528 17.66 -7.68 -6.72
N LYS A 529 16.57 -8.22 -7.30
CA LYS A 529 16.27 -8.09 -8.72
C LYS A 529 14.78 -7.82 -8.89
N LEU A 530 14.49 -6.80 -9.67
CA LEU A 530 13.18 -6.49 -10.21
C LEU A 530 13.34 -6.19 -11.69
N LYS A 531 12.55 -6.84 -12.53
CA LYS A 531 12.60 -6.68 -13.99
C LYS A 531 11.19 -6.60 -14.53
N VAL A 532 10.92 -5.54 -15.28
CA VAL A 532 9.64 -5.35 -15.98
C VAL A 532 9.88 -5.40 -17.47
N LYS A 533 9.07 -6.18 -18.16
CA LYS A 533 9.01 -6.26 -19.61
C LYS A 533 7.64 -5.82 -20.10
N SER A 534 7.64 -5.11 -21.22
CA SER A 534 6.44 -4.78 -21.98
C SER A 534 6.60 -5.32 -23.39
N TRP A 535 5.64 -6.10 -23.86
CA TRP A 535 5.66 -6.74 -25.19
C TRP A 535 6.95 -7.53 -25.50
N GLY A 536 7.55 -8.15 -24.46
CA GLY A 536 8.78 -8.93 -24.54
C GLY A 536 10.08 -8.12 -24.50
N GLU A 537 10.02 -6.79 -24.51
CA GLU A 537 11.17 -5.90 -24.33
C GLU A 537 11.29 -5.51 -22.86
N VAL A 538 12.52 -5.50 -22.33
CA VAL A 538 12.78 -4.98 -20.98
C VAL A 538 12.53 -3.49 -21.01
N VAL A 539 11.70 -2.99 -20.08
CA VAL A 539 11.41 -1.56 -19.92
C VAL A 539 11.99 -0.97 -18.64
N PHE A 540 12.26 -1.83 -17.64
CA PHE A 540 12.80 -1.42 -16.35
C PHE A 540 13.58 -2.59 -15.71
N GLU A 541 14.75 -2.31 -15.16
CA GLU A 541 15.47 -3.17 -14.22
C GLU A 541 15.87 -2.37 -12.98
N GLY A 542 15.77 -2.97 -11.80
CA GLY A 542 16.07 -2.29 -10.54
C GLY A 542 16.08 -3.23 -9.34
N SER A 543 16.11 -2.65 -8.15
CA SER A 543 15.95 -3.32 -6.87
C SER A 543 15.05 -2.52 -5.94
N LEU A 544 14.35 -3.21 -5.05
CA LEU A 544 13.44 -2.63 -4.07
C LEU A 544 13.68 -3.32 -2.72
N GLY A 545 13.83 -2.55 -1.64
CA GLY A 545 13.93 -3.10 -0.29
C GLY A 545 12.99 -2.36 0.65
N TYR A 546 12.42 -3.07 1.61
CA TYR A 546 11.62 -2.49 2.69
C TYR A 546 11.94 -3.18 4.01
N ALA A 547 12.24 -2.39 5.03
CA ALA A 547 12.42 -2.86 6.39
C ALA A 547 11.50 -2.12 7.35
N ILE A 548 11.01 -2.82 8.36
CA ILE A 548 10.25 -2.28 9.49
C ILE A 548 10.70 -2.96 10.78
N GLY A 549 10.83 -2.20 11.86
CA GLY A 549 11.17 -2.73 13.17
C GLY A 549 10.92 -1.76 14.31
N ALA A 550 11.41 -2.12 15.49
CA ALA A 550 11.38 -1.25 16.66
C ALA A 550 12.12 0.07 16.40
N TYR A 551 11.63 1.16 17.01
CA TYR A 551 12.23 2.48 16.85
C TYR A 551 13.72 2.51 17.18
N GLU A 552 14.49 3.01 16.22
CA GLU A 552 15.90 3.34 16.36
C GLU A 552 16.06 4.87 16.31
N LYS A 553 16.55 5.45 17.40
CA LYS A 553 16.80 6.90 17.44
C LYS A 553 17.88 7.25 16.38
N PRO A 554 17.62 8.21 15.49
CA PRO A 554 18.60 8.62 14.49
C PRO A 554 19.85 9.24 15.14
N ASP A 555 20.99 9.14 14.45
CA ASP A 555 22.27 9.72 14.88
C ASP A 555 22.33 11.22 14.59
N VAL A 556 21.35 11.96 15.12
CA VAL A 556 21.21 13.42 14.96
C VAL A 556 21.06 14.05 16.35
N ASP A 557 21.97 14.98 16.69
CA ASP A 557 21.89 15.74 17.92
C ASP A 557 20.97 16.97 17.73
N SER A 558 19.67 16.76 17.89
CA SER A 558 18.66 17.82 17.78
C SER A 558 18.62 18.79 18.97
N SER A 559 19.64 18.81 19.83
CA SER A 559 19.70 19.74 20.97
C SER A 559 20.19 21.15 20.61
N ASP A 560 20.80 21.33 19.43
CA ASP A 560 21.35 22.60 18.94
C ASP A 560 20.81 22.93 17.54
N VAL A 561 19.54 23.35 17.49
CA VAL A 561 18.86 23.76 16.24
C VAL A 561 18.90 25.29 16.11
N THR A 562 19.36 25.80 14.97
CA THR A 562 19.37 27.22 14.61
C THR A 562 18.00 27.63 14.06
N MET A 563 17.34 28.61 14.70
CA MET A 563 15.96 29.00 14.38
C MET A 563 15.92 30.04 13.24
N ILE A 564 15.47 29.65 12.05
CA ILE A 564 15.58 30.46 10.83
C ILE A 564 14.76 31.75 10.87
N LEU A 565 13.59 31.75 11.52
CA LEU A 565 12.73 32.94 11.59
C LEU A 565 13.27 34.03 12.53
N SER A 566 14.30 33.70 13.32
CA SER A 566 15.01 34.67 14.17
C SER A 566 16.23 35.30 13.49
N MET A 567 16.57 34.84 12.29
CA MET A 567 17.76 35.25 11.54
C MET A 567 17.49 36.52 10.72
N SER A 568 18.55 37.27 10.40
CA SER A 568 18.41 38.39 9.47
C SER A 568 18.38 37.90 8.02
N GLU A 569 17.83 38.71 7.11
CA GLU A 569 17.86 38.43 5.67
C GLU A 569 19.28 38.19 5.15
N ASP A 570 20.27 38.93 5.68
CA ASP A 570 21.68 38.76 5.35
C ASP A 570 22.20 37.36 5.79
N ASP A 571 21.85 36.90 6.99
CA ASP A 571 22.27 35.58 7.49
C ASP A 571 21.60 34.45 6.69
N LEU A 572 20.32 34.62 6.30
CA LEU A 572 19.61 33.65 5.44
C LEU A 572 20.23 33.56 4.04
N MET A 573 20.63 34.69 3.47
CA MET A 573 21.35 34.70 2.18
C MET A 573 22.74 34.06 2.29
N GLU A 574 23.43 34.20 3.43
CA GLU A 574 24.70 33.53 3.68
C GLU A 574 24.51 32.01 3.68
N ILE A 575 23.53 31.48 4.43
CA ILE A 575 23.20 30.04 4.43
C ILE A 575 22.85 29.56 3.02
N ALA A 576 22.02 30.30 2.28
CA ALA A 576 21.64 29.93 0.91
C ALA A 576 22.86 29.86 -0.03
N THR A 577 23.84 30.74 0.18
CA THR A 577 25.09 30.74 -0.59
C THR A 577 25.99 29.57 -0.18
N GLU A 578 26.12 29.28 1.11
CA GLU A 578 26.89 28.15 1.62
C GLU A 578 26.33 26.80 1.15
N LEU A 579 25.00 26.63 1.19
CA LEU A 579 24.31 25.46 0.65
C LEU A 579 24.62 25.26 -0.85
N TYR A 580 24.61 26.33 -1.63
CA TYR A 580 24.92 26.28 -3.06
C TYR A 580 26.38 25.89 -3.31
N ASP A 581 27.32 26.49 -2.56
CA ASP A 581 28.75 26.18 -2.67
C ASP A 581 29.05 24.74 -2.24
N ASN A 582 28.43 24.24 -1.16
CA ASN A 582 28.58 22.87 -0.69
C ASN A 582 28.02 21.86 -1.69
N LEU A 583 26.87 22.17 -2.31
CA LEU A 583 26.31 21.36 -3.39
C LEU A 583 27.26 21.29 -4.60
N LEU A 584 27.88 22.41 -5.00
CA LEU A 584 28.87 22.42 -6.09
C LEU A 584 30.09 21.54 -5.76
N VAL A 585 30.63 21.64 -4.54
CA VAL A 585 31.75 20.80 -4.09
C VAL A 585 31.37 19.33 -4.12
N LEU A 586 30.15 18.99 -3.66
CA LEU A 586 29.67 17.62 -3.66
C LEU A 586 29.60 17.03 -5.07
N VAL A 587 29.08 17.80 -6.02
CA VAL A 587 29.02 17.37 -7.43
C VAL A 587 30.40 17.20 -8.03
N GLU A 588 31.35 18.09 -7.73
CA GLU A 588 32.75 17.95 -8.16
C GLU A 588 33.43 16.70 -7.55
N ASP A 589 33.21 16.42 -6.27
CA ASP A 589 33.85 15.30 -5.55
C ASP A 589 33.33 13.93 -6.01
N LEU A 590 32.06 13.85 -6.41
CA LEU A 590 31.44 12.63 -6.92
C LEU A 590 31.73 12.39 -8.42
N ASP A 591 32.45 13.30 -9.10
CA ASP A 591 32.71 13.28 -10.55
C ASP A 591 31.41 13.05 -11.36
N LEU A 592 30.29 13.58 -10.84
CA LEU A 592 28.98 13.46 -11.48
C LEU A 592 28.97 14.35 -12.71
N ASP A 593 28.39 13.84 -13.80
CA ASP A 593 28.20 14.63 -15.01
C ASP A 593 27.15 15.71 -14.72
N LEU A 594 27.60 16.94 -14.52
CA LEU A 594 26.75 18.11 -14.26
C LEU A 594 25.66 18.26 -15.33
N ASP A 595 25.95 17.92 -16.59
CA ASP A 595 24.96 18.00 -17.67
C ASP A 595 23.88 16.92 -17.50
N ALA A 596 24.24 15.73 -17.01
CA ALA A 596 23.28 14.65 -16.72
C ALA A 596 22.46 14.92 -15.44
N LEU A 597 23.07 15.54 -14.43
CA LEU A 597 22.38 15.96 -13.21
C LEU A 597 21.43 17.14 -13.48
N ASP A 598 21.84 18.08 -14.32
CA ASP A 598 20.99 19.18 -14.80
C ASP A 598 19.85 18.64 -15.68
N GLU A 599 20.09 17.65 -16.56
CA GLU A 599 19.03 16.97 -17.34
C GLU A 599 18.05 16.20 -16.43
N LEU A 600 18.54 15.54 -15.36
CA LEU A 600 17.71 14.86 -14.35
C LEU A 600 16.86 15.86 -13.53
N LEU A 601 17.43 17.01 -13.13
CA LEU A 601 16.74 18.03 -12.33
C LEU A 601 15.86 18.96 -13.17
N SER A 602 16.19 19.19 -14.44
CA SER A 602 15.38 19.98 -15.39
C SER A 602 14.28 19.15 -16.06
N GLY A 603 14.43 17.82 -16.12
CA GLY A 603 13.39 16.88 -16.55
C GLY A 603 12.14 16.91 -15.67
N SER A 604 12.26 17.37 -14.40
CA SER A 604 11.13 17.82 -13.59
C SER A 604 10.74 19.26 -13.92
N GLY A 605 10.25 19.49 -15.15
CA GLY A 605 9.58 20.70 -15.61
C GLY A 605 9.98 22.00 -14.89
N SER A 606 11.21 22.46 -15.10
CA SER A 606 11.57 23.83 -14.73
C SER A 606 10.77 24.79 -15.63
N VAL A 607 9.77 25.45 -15.05
CA VAL A 607 9.26 26.69 -15.63
C VAL A 607 10.39 27.70 -15.52
N ASP A 608 11.12 27.91 -16.62
CA ASP A 608 12.11 28.97 -16.73
C ASP A 608 11.47 30.28 -16.26
N ALA A 609 11.84 30.76 -15.08
CA ALA A 609 11.54 32.11 -14.66
C ALA A 609 12.32 33.04 -15.60
N PRO A 610 11.66 33.84 -16.46
CA PRO A 610 12.39 34.71 -17.37
C PRO A 610 13.17 35.72 -16.54
N ALA A 611 14.46 35.82 -16.86
CA ALA A 611 15.37 36.82 -16.31
C ALA A 611 14.69 38.20 -16.30
N VAL A 612 14.48 38.75 -15.10
CA VAL A 612 14.03 40.12 -14.90
C VAL A 612 15.18 41.05 -15.27
N GLU A 613 15.26 41.41 -16.55
CA GLU A 613 15.98 42.61 -16.94
C GLU A 613 15.16 43.84 -16.51
N ASP A 614 15.75 44.56 -15.57
CA ASP A 614 15.51 45.94 -15.16
C ASP A 614 14.72 46.80 -16.19
N SER A 615 13.41 46.94 -15.98
CA SER A 615 12.69 48.12 -16.45
C SER A 615 11.57 48.49 -15.49
N SER A 616 11.91 49.44 -14.62
CA SER A 616 10.97 50.32 -13.93
C SER A 616 9.90 50.88 -14.88
N ASP A 617 8.68 50.95 -14.36
CA ASP A 617 7.44 51.51 -14.94
C ASP A 617 6.48 50.46 -15.49
N TYR A 618 5.51 50.00 -14.68
CA TYR A 618 4.08 50.12 -14.98
C TYR A 618 3.26 49.72 -13.75
N TRP A 619 2.42 50.65 -13.30
CA TRP A 619 1.44 50.49 -12.22
C TRP A 619 0.29 49.59 -12.68
N TYR A 620 -0.06 48.56 -11.91
CA TYR A 620 -1.37 47.91 -12.01
C TYR A 620 -2.28 48.41 -10.89
N GLY A 621 -3.22 49.26 -11.26
CA GLY A 621 -4.44 49.47 -10.50
C GLY A 621 -5.46 48.41 -10.91
N TYR A 622 -6.09 47.79 -9.92
CA TYR A 622 -7.32 47.03 -10.06
C TYR A 622 -8.39 47.89 -10.74
N ASP A 623 -9.01 47.38 -11.81
CA ASP A 623 -10.36 47.79 -12.19
C ASP A 623 -11.14 46.57 -12.67
N CYS A 624 -12.19 46.28 -11.93
CA CYS A 624 -13.19 45.26 -12.21
C CYS A 624 -14.20 45.82 -13.21
N GLY A 625 -14.45 45.11 -14.31
CA GLY A 625 -15.38 45.53 -15.34
C GLY A 625 -15.95 44.37 -16.13
N TYR A 626 -17.14 43.93 -15.72
CA TYR A 626 -18.10 43.25 -16.57
C TYR A 626 -18.38 44.12 -17.82
N ASP A 627 -18.15 43.62 -19.03
CA ASP A 627 -19.16 43.68 -20.11
C ASP A 627 -18.77 42.86 -21.36
N ASP A 628 -19.86 42.36 -21.93
CA ASP A 628 -20.14 41.71 -23.20
C ASP A 628 -19.39 42.14 -24.49
N GLY A 629 -19.07 41.15 -25.34
CA GLY A 629 -18.78 41.43 -26.76
C GLY A 629 -18.06 40.31 -27.51
N TYR A 630 -18.79 39.61 -28.39
CA TYR A 630 -18.24 38.83 -29.50
C TYR A 630 -17.30 39.71 -30.36
N ASP A 631 -16.07 39.24 -30.62
CA ASP A 631 -15.40 39.47 -31.90
C ASP A 631 -14.36 38.37 -32.18
N GLU A 632 -14.49 37.77 -33.37
CA GLU A 632 -13.63 36.71 -33.90
C GLU A 632 -12.25 37.28 -34.26
N GLY A 633 -11.18 36.67 -33.71
CA GLY A 633 -9.80 36.97 -34.06
C GLY A 633 -8.92 35.75 -33.90
N TRP A 634 -8.86 34.91 -34.94
CA TRP A 634 -7.92 33.79 -35.04
C TRP A 634 -6.48 34.32 -35.09
N ALA A 635 -5.74 34.15 -34.01
CA ALA A 635 -4.29 34.13 -34.03
C ALA A 635 -3.86 32.66 -34.18
N GLU A 636 -3.37 32.31 -35.36
CA GLU A 636 -2.60 31.06 -35.56
C GLU A 636 -1.29 31.20 -34.78
N THR A 637 -1.20 30.54 -33.64
CA THR A 637 0.07 30.23 -32.99
C THR A 637 0.44 28.81 -33.40
N GLU A 638 1.52 28.64 -34.15
CA GLU A 638 2.16 27.34 -34.35
C GLU A 638 2.64 26.85 -32.97
N TYR A 639 1.97 25.85 -32.41
CA TYR A 639 2.40 25.16 -31.19
C TYR A 639 3.41 24.07 -31.56
N ASP A 640 4.51 24.03 -30.82
CA ASP A 640 5.52 22.98 -30.88
C ASP A 640 4.97 21.72 -30.19
N ASP A 641 5.02 20.56 -30.85
CA ASP A 641 4.37 19.30 -30.45
C ASP A 641 5.02 18.61 -29.22
N SER A 642 5.78 19.34 -28.39
CA SER A 642 6.58 18.75 -27.30
C SER A 642 6.42 19.43 -25.94
N ALA A 643 5.39 20.25 -25.73
CA ALA A 643 5.19 20.95 -24.46
C ALA A 643 3.89 20.55 -23.76
N ALA A 644 4.02 20.12 -22.51
CA ALA A 644 2.92 19.85 -21.59
C ALA A 644 2.50 21.16 -20.92
N PHE A 645 1.20 21.45 -20.90
CA PHE A 645 0.66 22.61 -20.19
C PHE A 645 -0.62 22.20 -19.44
N ILE A 646 -0.81 22.80 -18.26
CA ILE A 646 -2.04 22.73 -17.46
C ILE A 646 -2.46 24.19 -17.25
N TYR A 647 -3.72 24.52 -17.56
CA TYR A 647 -4.28 25.83 -17.24
C TYR A 647 -5.59 25.67 -16.46
N TYR A 648 -5.80 26.57 -15.51
CA TYR A 648 -7.01 26.67 -14.70
C TYR A 648 -7.93 27.74 -15.29
N GLU A 649 -9.11 27.33 -15.74
CA GLU A 649 -10.23 28.25 -16.02
C GLU A 649 -11.46 27.80 -15.20
N GLY A 650 -11.60 28.35 -13.99
CA GLY A 650 -12.69 27.99 -13.07
C GLY A 650 -12.53 26.57 -12.49
N ASP A 651 -13.64 25.87 -12.28
CA ASP A 651 -13.71 24.56 -11.60
C ASP A 651 -13.30 23.37 -12.50
N ALA A 652 -12.75 23.60 -13.69
CA ALA A 652 -12.31 22.56 -14.62
C ALA A 652 -10.78 22.53 -14.79
N ILE A 653 -10.21 21.32 -14.84
CA ILE A 653 -8.80 21.07 -15.17
C ILE A 653 -8.73 20.49 -16.58
N ASP A 654 -8.10 21.22 -17.49
CA ASP A 654 -7.76 20.75 -18.83
C ASP A 654 -6.24 20.58 -18.98
N GLY A 655 -5.81 19.44 -19.54
CA GLY A 655 -4.41 19.09 -19.77
C GLY A 655 -4.17 18.41 -21.11
N TYR A 656 -2.99 18.65 -21.69
CA TYR A 656 -2.52 18.03 -22.93
C TYR A 656 -1.24 17.24 -22.68
N LEU A 657 -1.25 15.94 -23.02
CA LEU A 657 -0.07 15.07 -22.94
C LEU A 657 -0.01 14.17 -24.18
N ASP A 658 1.08 14.24 -24.94
CA ASP A 658 1.44 13.33 -26.04
C ASP A 658 0.30 13.03 -27.03
N GLY A 659 -0.40 14.08 -27.50
CA GLY A 659 -1.47 13.97 -28.48
C GLY A 659 -2.87 13.66 -27.90
N TYR A 660 -3.01 13.57 -26.58
CA TYR A 660 -4.28 13.33 -25.90
C TYR A 660 -4.73 14.55 -25.06
N TYR A 661 -6.00 14.91 -25.20
CA TYR A 661 -6.65 15.96 -24.44
C TYR A 661 -7.40 15.32 -23.27
N TYR A 662 -7.14 15.80 -22.06
CA TYR A 662 -7.82 15.39 -20.83
C TYR A 662 -8.54 16.59 -20.25
N GLY A 663 -9.85 16.47 -20.01
CA GLY A 663 -10.64 17.47 -19.31
C GLY A 663 -11.45 16.83 -18.20
N TYR A 664 -11.39 17.42 -17.01
CA TYR A 664 -12.26 17.10 -15.89
C TYR A 664 -13.35 18.17 -15.81
N ASP A 665 -14.61 17.76 -16.01
CA ASP A 665 -15.77 18.65 -15.86
C ASP A 665 -16.84 17.88 -15.05
N ASP A 666 -17.44 18.60 -14.11
CA ASP A 666 -18.25 18.05 -13.04
C ASP A 666 -19.61 17.60 -13.57
N GLY A 667 -19.66 16.35 -14.00
CA GLY A 667 -20.90 15.63 -14.25
C GLY A 667 -21.37 15.62 -15.71
N TYR A 668 -21.81 14.43 -16.14
CA TYR A 668 -22.41 14.08 -17.43
C TYR A 668 -21.45 13.79 -18.61
N TRP A 669 -21.21 12.50 -18.85
CA TRP A 669 -20.60 12.05 -20.10
C TRP A 669 -21.51 12.25 -21.33
N GLY A 670 -21.00 12.93 -22.35
CA GLY A 670 -21.43 12.82 -23.74
C GLY A 670 -20.21 12.95 -24.68
N TYR A 671 -19.90 11.89 -25.43
CA TYR A 671 -18.84 11.92 -26.46
C TYR A 671 -19.42 12.47 -27.77
N ASP A 672 -18.81 13.52 -28.33
CA ASP A 672 -19.10 13.97 -29.71
C ASP A 672 -18.01 13.46 -30.67
N TYR A 673 -18.45 12.91 -31.80
CA TYR A 673 -17.60 12.30 -32.83
C TYR A 673 -17.15 13.38 -33.83
N GLY A 674 -15.85 13.71 -33.84
CA GLY A 674 -15.24 14.49 -34.91
C GLY A 674 -15.00 13.63 -36.17
N GLU A 675 -15.98 13.54 -37.06
CA GLU A 675 -15.81 12.98 -38.40
C GLU A 675 -14.79 13.77 -39.23
N SER A 676 -13.78 13.07 -39.73
CA SER A 676 -12.89 13.53 -40.78
C SER A 676 -13.65 13.85 -42.08
N TYR A 677 -13.48 15.06 -42.61
CA TYR A 677 -13.71 15.35 -44.04
C TYR A 677 -12.42 15.88 -44.66
N GLY A 678 -11.78 15.06 -45.50
CA GLY A 678 -10.77 15.56 -46.44
C GLY A 678 -11.42 16.32 -47.59
N LEU A 679 -10.67 17.23 -48.22
CA LEU A 679 -10.59 17.40 -49.68
C LEU A 679 -9.54 18.46 -50.10
N GLN A 680 -8.59 17.97 -50.93
CA GLN A 680 -7.65 18.60 -51.87
C GLN A 680 -6.31 19.19 -51.39
#